data_AF-A0A2G4FRI7-F1
#
_entry.id   AF-A0A2G4FRI7-F1
#
_cell.length_a   1.000
_cell.length_b   1.000
_cell.length_c   1.000
_cell.angle_alpha   90.00
_cell.angle_beta   90.00
_cell.angle_gamma   90.00
#
_symmetry.space_group_name_H-M   'P 1'
#
loop_
_entity.id
_entity.type
_entity.pdbx_description
1 polymer ?
#
loop_
_entity_poly.entity_id
_entity_poly.type
_entity_poly.pdbx_seq_one_letter_code
_entity_poly.pdbx_strand_id
1 'polypeptide(L)'
;MADQSTHLNQQPALSGPLVFLRGRIRQYVIIEALLGIIIFASAWMWIDLFVDYGSYRLFGIDWVQSLPRFIRIFLLGILALGVIVLTATRIALRLNKDFRDDALALVLENKFPERLNDRLITAIELSSPKILKERGASPQMLQQMLLETEERMKGLPVDEVFDWKRLKNMGYKALGLTLGMYLFALVLSIAGAGIPNIGVDEITLSSTQSLHEVLLTWVDRNVALKNVIWPRHTYLEFVGFPESGQVRVGRDAPPFPVKVRAVKYLVAGRPSEKAVSNFRAYLTLKNIDQAPAMVRFDRRPIEGWRALSFFDLEDWISVKIPTFDSLPPELKPARAEDPLSFDEIEHFLEKQSSDASSEVIDSLKACLDALKQLGSNAVYRRKFRVMAIPENVVLRSWGNSSNNTMTLQRGASNEYSGQIADLRETIDFTAQALDYRTANKRLVLVPPPMLLKLMVEESHPAYLYYRSAVGENVLGLKGLKQRFDAQDMLQSGSDISRVTVPEGTSLVVTGEADADLASVRAVNKAGIKIDAITPKLIDKRTFTFTTENLKEELSFFVEYEDQEGVLGRRGMLLKPNADEAPNADFEPDALRRTKDGFMVTPIARLPFRGNANDAHGLGDIRYALTVKKVESENLNVKDLFLLSAIPQMIGTHGAVLNGVTFLGAVIPSGKKTETKESEKEVKRFSLPSFQKLLESTPGEIKTLVAIKEELSKSKKLSERKQTVRSFQIQPDTFEKIDEEVQSDFALGKLGLAVPGGSNAYQPRYRMEFWLEALDHDVETGPHLVTSKERYMFFIVSENDLLAEIAREEEKHKLALEQAKGQLLESESRLGLSSLDLSAANVKVEQLGPMIARCDEIDRNLETRLANTNEILEAYTRILREFKLNRVDAERYKRVQDTIHEPLRKITLVEFPATSRAIDFFRKALDNSSLTLDKRIEASRIALAESRSQFKKLLQAIDEVLAAMGTLTDINKLVAMLRTIEEEERKQFDLVQKIHEELVRKTLEDALNPGK
;
A
#
# COMPACT_ATOMS: atom_id res chain seq x y z
N MET A 1 -75.82 4.81 61.62
CA MET A 1 -75.83 4.21 62.98
C MET A 1 -76.07 5.27 64.05
N ALA A 2 -77.16 6.03 63.98
CA ALA A 2 -77.43 7.11 64.94
C ALA A 2 -78.46 6.76 66.01
N ASP A 3 -78.99 5.53 66.02
CA ASP A 3 -80.26 5.23 66.71
C ASP A 3 -80.15 4.19 67.86
N GLN A 4 -78.95 3.68 68.15
CA GLN A 4 -78.74 2.77 69.30
C GLN A 4 -77.93 3.39 70.44
N SER A 5 -77.12 4.42 70.17
CA SER A 5 -76.30 5.09 71.21
C SER A 5 -77.10 6.02 72.12
N THR A 6 -78.34 6.35 71.77
CA THR A 6 -79.16 7.36 72.45
C THR A 6 -79.83 6.85 73.73
N HIS A 7 -79.94 5.53 73.92
CA HIS A 7 -80.74 4.94 75.01
C HIS A 7 -79.95 4.51 76.25
N LEU A 8 -78.62 4.38 76.18
CA LEU A 8 -77.74 4.15 77.35
C LEU A 8 -77.40 5.44 78.12
N ASN A 9 -77.74 6.61 77.58
CA ASN A 9 -77.39 7.91 78.14
C ASN A 9 -78.25 8.30 79.36
N GLN A 10 -79.17 7.44 79.79
CA GLN A 10 -80.00 7.66 80.99
C GLN A 10 -79.45 6.97 82.25
N GLN A 11 -78.33 6.22 82.17
CA GLN A 11 -77.66 5.60 83.33
C GLN A 11 -76.13 5.74 83.25
N PRO A 12 -75.54 6.84 83.77
CA PRO A 12 -74.12 7.17 83.58
C PRO A 12 -73.13 6.19 84.23
N ALA A 13 -73.58 5.38 85.19
CA ALA A 13 -72.70 4.51 85.96
C ALA A 13 -72.30 3.20 85.23
N LEU A 14 -73.11 2.74 84.26
CA LEU A 14 -72.81 1.55 83.43
C LEU A 14 -72.05 1.91 82.14
N SER A 15 -72.24 3.13 81.62
CA SER A 15 -71.55 3.61 80.40
C SER A 15 -70.09 3.98 80.60
N GLY A 16 -69.69 4.41 81.80
CA GLY A 16 -68.34 4.91 82.08
C GLY A 16 -67.21 3.91 81.75
N PRO A 17 -67.22 2.70 82.34
CA PRO A 17 -66.17 1.69 82.10
C PRO A 17 -66.14 1.16 80.65
N LEU A 18 -67.30 1.03 79.99
CA LEU A 18 -67.39 0.56 78.59
C LEU A 18 -66.88 1.61 77.59
N VAL A 19 -67.19 2.88 77.82
CA VAL A 19 -66.65 4.00 77.02
C VAL A 19 -65.13 4.14 77.25
N PHE A 20 -64.67 3.98 78.50
CA PHE A 20 -63.25 3.98 78.84
C PHE A 20 -62.50 2.82 78.16
N LEU A 21 -63.04 1.60 78.20
CA LEU A 21 -62.49 0.43 77.53
C LEU A 21 -62.43 0.64 76.01
N ARG A 22 -63.49 1.17 75.39
CA ARG A 22 -63.52 1.51 73.95
C ARG A 22 -62.43 2.51 73.58
N GLY A 23 -62.22 3.55 74.38
CA GLY A 23 -61.15 4.54 74.19
C GLY A 23 -59.75 3.92 74.29
N ARG A 24 -59.50 3.10 75.32
CA ARG A 24 -58.23 2.40 75.53
C ARG A 24 -57.93 1.36 74.44
N ILE A 25 -58.93 0.63 73.93
CA ILE A 25 -58.78 -0.27 72.77
C ILE A 25 -58.30 0.51 71.54
N ARG A 26 -58.92 1.66 71.24
CA ARG A 26 -58.52 2.49 70.10
C ARG A 26 -57.08 3.01 70.26
N GLN A 27 -56.72 3.49 71.44
CA GLN A 27 -55.35 3.93 71.73
C GLN A 27 -54.33 2.79 71.59
N TYR A 28 -54.62 1.61 72.14
CA TYR A 28 -53.76 0.44 72.02
C TYR A 28 -53.53 0.04 70.55
N VAL A 29 -54.59 0.01 69.73
CA VAL A 29 -54.49 -0.31 68.29
C VAL A 29 -53.68 0.74 67.53
N ILE A 30 -53.86 2.03 67.84
CA ILE A 30 -53.09 3.11 67.22
C ILE A 30 -51.59 2.98 67.55
N ILE A 31 -51.24 2.76 68.82
CA ILE A 31 -49.84 2.62 69.24
C ILE A 31 -49.23 1.34 68.62
N GLU A 32 -49.95 0.21 68.62
CA GLU A 32 -49.48 -1.03 67.99
C GLU A 32 -49.18 -0.82 66.50
N ALA A 33 -50.08 -0.12 65.79
CA ALA A 33 -49.92 0.13 64.38
C ALA A 33 -48.79 1.13 64.07
N LEU A 34 -48.64 2.21 64.86
CA LEU A 34 -47.52 3.14 64.73
C LEU A 34 -46.19 2.42 64.95
N LEU A 35 -46.08 1.59 65.99
CA LEU A 35 -44.88 0.77 66.22
C LEU A 35 -44.62 -0.20 65.06
N GLY A 36 -45.68 -0.80 64.49
CA GLY A 36 -45.57 -1.65 63.30
C GLY A 36 -45.03 -0.90 62.08
N ILE A 37 -45.49 0.33 61.83
CA ILE A 37 -45.01 1.19 60.75
C ILE A 37 -43.53 1.55 60.96
N ILE A 38 -43.14 1.92 62.19
CA ILE A 38 -41.75 2.25 62.52
C ILE A 38 -40.84 1.04 62.29
N ILE A 39 -41.23 -0.15 62.75
CA ILE A 39 -40.48 -1.39 62.55
C ILE A 39 -40.31 -1.68 61.06
N PHE A 40 -41.38 -1.58 60.27
CA PHE A 40 -41.34 -1.83 58.82
C PHE A 40 -40.44 -0.84 58.09
N ALA A 41 -40.62 0.46 58.34
CA ALA A 41 -39.83 1.51 57.71
C ALA A 41 -38.34 1.40 58.08
N SER A 42 -38.03 1.09 59.35
CA SER A 42 -36.65 0.88 59.81
C SER A 42 -36.03 -0.35 59.16
N ALA A 43 -36.73 -1.48 59.13
CA ALA A 43 -36.24 -2.70 58.49
C ALA A 43 -35.99 -2.48 56.98
N TRP A 44 -36.89 -1.79 56.29
CA TRP A 44 -36.72 -1.45 54.88
C TRP A 44 -35.49 -0.56 54.65
N MET A 45 -35.32 0.49 55.45
CA MET A 45 -34.15 1.36 55.39
C MET A 45 -32.85 0.57 55.49
N TRP A 46 -32.75 -0.38 56.43
CA TRP A 46 -31.54 -1.19 56.60
C TRP A 46 -31.29 -2.18 55.47
N ILE A 47 -32.35 -2.81 54.95
CA ILE A 47 -32.23 -3.70 53.78
C ILE A 47 -31.77 -2.90 52.57
N ASP A 48 -32.39 -1.75 52.30
CA ASP A 48 -32.04 -0.88 51.19
C ASP A 48 -30.62 -0.33 51.32
N LEU A 49 -30.23 0.13 52.52
CA LEU A 49 -28.87 0.57 52.80
C LEU A 49 -27.85 -0.56 52.60
N PHE A 50 -28.14 -1.77 53.06
CA PHE A 50 -27.25 -2.93 52.88
C PHE A 50 -27.09 -3.28 51.40
N VAL A 51 -28.16 -3.21 50.61
CA VAL A 51 -28.12 -3.46 49.17
C VAL A 51 -27.39 -2.34 48.42
N ASP A 52 -27.75 -1.07 48.64
CA ASP A 52 -27.15 0.10 47.97
C ASP A 52 -25.69 0.29 48.39
N TYR A 53 -25.41 0.46 49.69
CA TYR A 53 -24.04 0.67 50.17
C TYR A 53 -23.18 -0.59 50.09
N GLY A 54 -23.74 -1.77 50.34
CA GLY A 54 -22.99 -3.03 50.27
C GLY A 54 -22.57 -3.37 48.84
N SER A 55 -23.43 -3.13 47.85
CA SER A 55 -23.04 -3.31 46.44
C SER A 55 -21.99 -2.30 45.98
N TYR A 56 -22.06 -1.06 46.45
CA TYR A 56 -21.01 -0.08 46.26
C TYR A 56 -19.68 -0.52 46.90
N ARG A 57 -19.70 -0.93 48.17
CA ARG A 57 -18.48 -1.26 48.92
C ARG A 57 -17.81 -2.57 48.45
N LEU A 58 -18.60 -3.57 48.05
CA LEU A 58 -18.09 -4.88 47.63
C LEU A 58 -17.78 -4.96 46.13
N PHE A 59 -18.55 -4.28 45.28
CA PHE A 59 -18.44 -4.41 43.82
C PHE A 59 -18.13 -3.08 43.12
N GLY A 60 -18.06 -1.95 43.84
CA GLY A 60 -17.85 -0.62 43.25
C GLY A 60 -19.06 -0.10 42.45
N ILE A 61 -20.16 -0.86 42.42
CA ILE A 61 -21.36 -0.55 41.62
C ILE A 61 -22.22 0.45 42.37
N ASP A 62 -22.38 1.64 41.80
CA ASP A 62 -23.27 2.67 42.35
C ASP A 62 -24.56 2.74 41.53
N TRP A 63 -25.65 2.39 42.20
CA TRP A 63 -26.99 2.27 41.61
C TRP A 63 -27.50 3.59 41.06
N VAL A 64 -27.02 4.74 41.55
CA VAL A 64 -27.39 6.06 41.04
C VAL A 64 -26.80 6.34 39.66
N GLN A 65 -25.62 5.76 39.36
CA GLN A 65 -24.98 5.88 38.03
C GLN A 65 -25.54 4.85 37.05
N SER A 66 -25.92 3.66 37.51
CA SER A 66 -26.33 2.55 36.64
C SER A 66 -27.85 2.43 36.43
N LEU A 67 -28.68 2.91 37.36
CA LEU A 67 -30.15 2.75 37.29
C LEU A 67 -30.88 4.08 37.05
N PRO A 68 -31.82 4.12 36.10
CA PRO A 68 -32.67 5.29 35.86
C PRO A 68 -33.45 5.74 37.10
N ARG A 69 -33.73 7.05 37.18
CA ARG A 69 -34.46 7.66 38.32
C ARG A 69 -35.81 7.00 38.62
N PHE A 70 -36.50 6.47 37.60
CA PHE A 70 -37.83 5.87 37.79
C PHE A 70 -37.79 4.60 38.66
N ILE A 71 -36.67 3.85 38.69
CA ILE A 71 -36.55 2.64 39.52
C ILE A 71 -36.53 3.01 41.01
N ARG A 72 -35.85 4.11 41.36
CA ARG A 72 -35.86 4.64 42.73
C ARG A 72 -37.24 5.16 43.14
N ILE A 73 -37.93 5.84 42.23
CA ILE A 73 -39.33 6.26 42.43
C ILE A 73 -40.23 5.04 42.65
N PHE A 74 -40.00 3.96 41.89
CA PHE A 74 -40.75 2.71 42.04
C PHE A 74 -40.48 2.02 43.39
N LEU A 75 -39.22 1.92 43.83
CA LEU A 75 -38.87 1.36 45.14
C LEU A 75 -39.45 2.18 46.30
N LEU A 76 -39.37 3.51 46.22
CA LEU A 76 -40.00 4.41 47.19
C LEU A 76 -41.54 4.29 47.13
N GLY A 77 -42.10 4.07 45.94
CA GLY A 77 -43.51 3.76 45.73
C GLY A 77 -43.94 2.45 46.40
N ILE A 78 -43.14 1.38 46.33
CA ILE A 78 -43.40 0.11 47.04
C ILE A 78 -43.37 0.33 48.55
N LEU A 79 -42.38 1.06 49.08
CA LEU A 79 -42.32 1.39 50.50
C LEU A 79 -43.56 2.18 50.94
N ALA A 80 -43.92 3.22 50.19
CA ALA A 80 -45.11 4.04 50.47
C ALA A 80 -46.40 3.21 50.40
N LEU A 81 -46.54 2.35 49.39
CA LEU A 81 -47.67 1.43 49.27
C LEU A 81 -47.73 0.45 50.45
N GLY A 82 -46.60 -0.11 50.87
CA GLY A 82 -46.51 -0.97 52.04
C GLY A 82 -46.96 -0.27 53.33
N VAL A 83 -46.53 0.98 53.54
CA VAL A 83 -46.98 1.82 54.66
C VAL A 83 -48.47 2.11 54.56
N ILE A 84 -49.00 2.46 53.38
CA ILE A 84 -50.42 2.71 53.15
C ILE A 84 -51.24 1.46 53.45
N VAL A 85 -50.84 0.29 52.95
CA VAL A 85 -51.51 -0.99 53.19
C VAL A 85 -51.47 -1.35 54.68
N LEU A 86 -50.33 -1.20 55.35
CA LEU A 86 -50.21 -1.43 56.79
C LEU A 86 -51.10 -0.49 57.58
N THR A 87 -51.12 0.80 57.24
CA THR A 87 -51.96 1.82 57.89
C THR A 87 -53.45 1.51 57.66
N ALA A 88 -53.85 1.22 56.42
CA ALA A 88 -55.24 0.90 56.08
C ALA A 88 -55.72 -0.38 56.79
N THR A 89 -54.91 -1.45 56.77
CA THR A 89 -55.30 -2.74 57.33
C THR A 89 -55.22 -2.80 58.86
N ARG A 90 -54.26 -2.12 59.49
CA ARG A 90 -54.07 -2.13 60.95
C ARG A 90 -54.80 -1.02 61.68
N ILE A 91 -54.93 0.17 61.08
CA ILE A 91 -55.54 1.35 61.71
C ILE A 91 -56.96 1.52 61.19
N ALA A 92 -57.14 1.78 59.90
CA ALA A 92 -58.44 2.16 59.35
C ALA A 92 -59.50 1.05 59.47
N LEU A 93 -59.20 -0.18 59.05
CA LEU A 93 -60.14 -1.31 59.16
C LEU A 93 -60.47 -1.71 60.60
N ARG A 94 -59.54 -1.51 61.54
CA ARG A 94 -59.74 -1.88 62.96
C ARG A 94 -60.45 -0.78 63.76
N LEU A 95 -60.25 0.49 63.41
CA LEU A 95 -60.92 1.61 64.08
C LEU A 95 -62.38 1.79 63.63
N ASN A 96 -62.69 1.43 62.36
CA ASN A 96 -64.05 1.43 61.82
C ASN A 96 -64.89 0.20 62.21
N LYS A 97 -64.34 -0.74 62.98
CA LYS A 97 -65.12 -1.87 63.47
C LYS A 97 -65.99 -1.40 64.63
N ASP A 98 -67.30 -1.50 64.49
CA ASP A 98 -68.25 -1.12 65.55
C ASP A 98 -68.12 -2.08 66.72
N PHE A 99 -67.56 -1.58 67.83
CA PHE A 99 -67.52 -2.29 69.09
C PHE A 99 -68.91 -2.23 69.73
N ARG A 100 -69.77 -3.18 69.37
CA ARG A 100 -71.07 -3.34 70.04
C ARG A 100 -70.85 -3.57 71.53
N ASP A 101 -71.72 -2.98 72.35
CA ASP A 101 -71.57 -2.95 73.80
C ASP A 101 -71.72 -4.35 74.44
N ASP A 102 -72.47 -5.25 73.81
CA ASP A 102 -72.58 -6.67 74.18
C ASP A 102 -71.24 -7.42 74.05
N ALA A 103 -70.50 -7.20 72.96
CA ALA A 103 -69.19 -7.81 72.74
C ALA A 103 -68.14 -7.27 73.73
N LEU A 104 -68.21 -5.99 74.10
CA LEU A 104 -67.31 -5.40 75.10
C LEU A 104 -67.61 -5.93 76.52
N ALA A 105 -68.88 -6.11 76.85
CA ALA A 105 -69.29 -6.73 78.10
C ALA A 105 -68.85 -8.19 78.19
N LEU A 106 -69.02 -8.96 77.12
CA LEU A 106 -68.58 -10.35 77.04
C LEU A 106 -67.06 -10.51 77.19
N VAL A 107 -66.26 -9.54 76.71
CA VAL A 107 -64.80 -9.52 76.92
C VAL A 107 -64.45 -9.27 78.39
N LEU A 108 -65.16 -8.35 79.06
CA LEU A 108 -64.96 -8.09 80.48
C LEU A 108 -65.41 -9.28 81.34
N GLU A 109 -66.52 -9.92 81.00
CA GLU A 109 -67.04 -11.10 81.71
C GLU A 109 -66.13 -12.33 81.55
N ASN A 110 -65.66 -12.62 80.34
CA ASN A 110 -64.72 -13.72 80.12
C ASN A 110 -63.38 -13.52 80.84
N LYS A 111 -62.95 -12.27 81.03
CA LYS A 111 -61.69 -11.96 81.73
C LYS A 111 -61.86 -11.96 83.25
N PHE A 112 -63.02 -11.57 83.76
CA PHE A 112 -63.33 -11.47 85.19
C PHE A 112 -64.61 -12.27 85.57
N PRO A 113 -64.64 -13.59 85.34
CA PRO A 113 -65.85 -14.41 85.49
C PRO A 113 -66.37 -14.42 86.94
N GLU A 114 -65.46 -14.44 87.92
CA GLU A 114 -65.81 -14.50 89.35
C GLU A 114 -66.54 -13.24 89.86
N ARG A 115 -66.33 -12.08 89.22
CA ARG A 115 -66.93 -10.81 89.68
C ARG A 115 -68.24 -10.47 88.97
N LEU A 116 -68.36 -10.77 87.67
CA LEU A 116 -69.48 -10.31 86.85
C LEU A 116 -70.54 -11.40 86.60
N ASN A 117 -70.17 -12.68 86.55
CA ASN A 117 -71.07 -13.86 86.50
C ASN A 117 -72.31 -13.71 85.58
N ASP A 118 -72.08 -13.38 84.30
CA ASP A 118 -73.06 -13.15 83.21
C ASP A 118 -74.09 -12.01 83.42
N ARG A 119 -73.89 -11.16 84.44
CA ARG A 119 -74.84 -10.10 84.78
C ARG A 119 -74.68 -8.84 83.94
N LEU A 120 -73.48 -8.54 83.46
CA LEU A 120 -73.19 -7.33 82.69
C LEU A 120 -73.76 -7.44 81.27
N ILE A 121 -73.58 -8.58 80.60
CA ILE A 121 -74.20 -8.85 79.30
C ILE A 121 -75.72 -8.90 79.42
N THR A 122 -76.24 -9.56 80.45
CA THR A 122 -77.68 -9.66 80.70
C THR A 122 -78.28 -8.28 80.99
N ALA A 123 -77.59 -7.44 81.77
CA ALA A 123 -78.02 -6.07 82.04
C ALA A 123 -78.06 -5.21 80.76
N ILE A 124 -77.08 -5.36 79.87
CA ILE A 124 -77.04 -4.62 78.59
C ILE A 124 -78.11 -5.14 77.63
N GLU A 125 -78.29 -6.45 77.47
CA GLU A 125 -79.33 -7.03 76.63
C GLU A 125 -80.74 -6.62 77.08
N LEU A 126 -81.02 -6.72 78.39
CA LEU A 126 -82.34 -6.39 78.94
C LEU A 126 -82.61 -4.87 79.04
N SER A 127 -81.59 -4.02 78.94
CA SER A 127 -81.77 -2.55 78.86
C SER A 127 -82.38 -2.06 77.54
N SER A 128 -82.53 -2.95 76.55
CA SER A 128 -83.05 -2.63 75.22
C SER A 128 -84.60 -2.54 75.22
N PRO A 129 -85.23 -1.41 74.81
CA PRO A 129 -86.69 -1.25 74.84
C PRO A 129 -87.46 -2.22 73.94
N LYS A 130 -86.80 -2.84 72.94
CA LYS A 130 -87.39 -3.91 72.11
C LYS A 130 -87.54 -5.24 72.85
N ILE A 131 -86.55 -5.62 73.66
CA ILE A 131 -86.51 -6.93 74.35
C ILE A 131 -87.40 -6.91 75.60
N LEU A 132 -87.54 -5.74 76.23
CA LEU A 132 -88.46 -5.50 77.35
C LEU A 132 -89.93 -5.83 77.02
N LYS A 133 -90.36 -5.55 75.78
CA LYS A 133 -91.72 -5.89 75.30
C LYS A 133 -91.90 -7.36 74.97
N GLU A 134 -90.85 -8.05 74.52
CA GLU A 134 -90.92 -9.46 74.13
C GLU A 134 -90.79 -10.44 75.31
N ARG A 135 -90.05 -10.07 76.38
CA ARG A 135 -89.73 -10.97 77.50
C ARG A 135 -90.49 -10.72 78.81
N GLY A 136 -91.35 -9.71 78.88
CA GLY A 136 -92.28 -9.52 80.02
C GLY A 136 -91.62 -9.33 81.40
N ALA A 137 -90.39 -8.79 81.45
CA ALA A 137 -89.63 -8.64 82.69
C ALA A 137 -90.19 -7.50 83.58
N SER A 138 -90.16 -7.67 84.90
CA SER A 138 -90.63 -6.64 85.85
C SER A 138 -89.62 -5.49 85.97
N PRO A 139 -90.08 -4.21 86.00
CA PRO A 139 -89.19 -3.06 86.08
C PRO A 139 -88.36 -3.01 87.38
N GLN A 140 -88.84 -3.65 88.45
CA GLN A 140 -88.15 -3.70 89.74
C GLN A 140 -86.96 -4.67 89.74
N MET A 141 -87.09 -5.85 89.12
CA MET A 141 -85.99 -6.83 88.99
C MET A 141 -84.84 -6.24 88.18
N LEU A 142 -85.16 -5.51 87.11
CA LEU A 142 -84.18 -4.81 86.28
C LEU A 142 -83.40 -3.75 87.05
N GLN A 143 -84.11 -2.93 87.84
CA GLN A 143 -83.47 -1.88 88.64
C GLN A 143 -82.50 -2.47 89.67
N GLN A 144 -82.86 -3.60 90.30
CA GLN A 144 -81.99 -4.29 91.25
C GLN A 144 -80.78 -4.95 90.58
N MET A 145 -80.98 -5.60 89.42
CA MET A 145 -79.87 -6.17 88.63
C MET A 145 -78.89 -5.10 88.12
N LEU A 146 -79.39 -3.94 87.71
CA LEU A 146 -78.55 -2.81 87.30
C LEU A 146 -77.73 -2.24 88.46
N LEU A 147 -78.32 -2.10 89.64
CA LEU A 147 -77.62 -1.66 90.86
C LEU A 147 -76.53 -2.65 91.30
N GLU A 148 -76.84 -3.96 91.34
CA GLU A 148 -75.87 -5.01 91.68
C GLU A 148 -74.73 -5.09 90.66
N THR A 149 -75.04 -4.87 89.37
CA THR A 149 -74.04 -4.84 88.29
C THR A 149 -73.15 -3.61 88.42
N GLU A 150 -73.71 -2.44 88.75
CA GLU A 150 -72.95 -1.21 88.96
C GLU A 150 -71.99 -1.31 90.16
N GLU A 151 -72.44 -1.88 91.27
CA GLU A 151 -71.62 -2.05 92.48
C GLU A 151 -70.44 -2.99 92.23
N ARG A 152 -70.66 -4.08 91.50
CA ARG A 152 -69.61 -5.03 91.10
C ARG A 152 -68.69 -4.49 90.00
N MET A 153 -69.17 -3.51 89.22
CA MET A 153 -68.37 -2.80 88.21
C MET A 153 -67.40 -1.77 88.81
N LYS A 154 -67.69 -1.24 90.01
CA LYS A 154 -66.82 -0.28 90.71
C LYS A 154 -65.50 -0.95 91.14
N GLY A 155 -64.38 -0.47 90.59
CA GLY A 155 -63.04 -0.94 90.95
C GLY A 155 -62.47 -2.08 90.09
N LEU A 156 -63.02 -2.36 88.90
CA LEU A 156 -62.41 -3.32 87.96
C LEU A 156 -61.10 -2.78 87.35
N PRO A 157 -60.01 -3.57 87.35
CA PRO A 157 -58.77 -3.22 86.66
C PRO A 157 -58.89 -3.49 85.15
N VAL A 158 -59.57 -2.58 84.44
CA VAL A 158 -59.83 -2.67 82.98
C VAL A 158 -58.53 -2.77 82.16
N ASP A 159 -57.40 -2.31 82.70
CA ASP A 159 -56.10 -2.33 82.02
C ASP A 159 -55.49 -3.73 81.87
N GLU A 160 -55.90 -4.71 82.69
CA GLU A 160 -55.41 -6.10 82.63
C GLU A 160 -56.01 -6.91 81.46
N VAL A 161 -57.01 -6.35 80.78
CA VAL A 161 -57.59 -6.91 79.55
C VAL A 161 -56.60 -6.82 78.38
N PHE A 162 -55.65 -5.88 78.41
CA PHE A 162 -54.71 -5.62 77.31
C PHE A 162 -53.36 -6.34 77.49
N ASP A 163 -52.81 -6.85 76.38
CA ASP A 163 -51.47 -7.46 76.35
C ASP A 163 -50.37 -6.39 76.20
N TRP A 164 -50.08 -5.69 77.29
CA TRP A 164 -49.00 -4.69 77.33
C TRP A 164 -47.61 -5.28 77.10
N LYS A 165 -47.41 -6.58 77.32
CA LYS A 165 -46.13 -7.27 77.10
C LYS A 165 -45.79 -7.31 75.61
N ARG A 166 -46.78 -7.63 74.78
CA ARG A 166 -46.64 -7.56 73.31
C ARG A 166 -46.28 -6.15 72.84
N LEU A 167 -46.95 -5.12 73.35
CA LEU A 167 -46.68 -3.73 72.97
C LEU A 167 -45.27 -3.27 73.38
N LYS A 168 -44.83 -3.61 74.60
CA LYS A 168 -43.45 -3.35 75.06
C LYS A 168 -42.42 -4.07 74.18
N ASN A 169 -42.67 -5.33 73.82
CA ASN A 169 -41.78 -6.07 72.91
C ASN A 169 -41.71 -5.44 71.52
N MET A 170 -42.82 -4.93 70.99
CA MET A 170 -42.81 -4.15 69.74
C MET A 170 -42.02 -2.83 69.91
N GLY A 171 -42.17 -2.15 71.06
CA GLY A 171 -41.36 -1.00 71.42
C GLY A 171 -39.86 -1.30 71.45
N TYR A 172 -39.44 -2.39 72.10
CA TYR A 172 -38.04 -2.82 72.13
C TYR A 172 -37.52 -3.20 70.74
N LYS A 173 -38.35 -3.84 69.89
CA LYS A 173 -37.97 -4.12 68.49
C LYS A 173 -37.82 -2.83 67.67
N ALA A 174 -38.75 -1.89 67.80
CA ALA A 174 -38.66 -0.60 67.13
C ALA A 174 -37.39 0.14 67.56
N LEU A 175 -37.16 0.25 68.87
CA LEU A 175 -35.97 0.89 69.44
C LEU A 175 -34.67 0.17 69.07
N GLY A 176 -34.68 -1.18 69.04
CA GLY A 176 -33.54 -1.97 68.60
C GLY A 176 -33.21 -1.79 67.12
N LEU A 177 -34.23 -1.72 66.25
CA LEU A 177 -34.03 -1.49 64.81
C LEU A 177 -33.62 -0.04 64.50
N THR A 178 -34.13 0.96 65.23
CA THR A 178 -33.79 2.37 64.98
C THR A 178 -32.49 2.79 65.66
N LEU A 179 -32.38 2.55 66.97
CA LEU A 179 -31.28 3.02 67.82
C LEU A 179 -30.26 1.91 68.07
N GLY A 180 -30.72 0.67 68.27
CA GLY A 180 -29.85 -0.47 68.55
C GLY A 180 -28.91 -0.81 67.39
N MET A 181 -29.38 -0.80 66.14
CA MET A 181 -28.51 -1.01 64.97
C MET A 181 -27.54 0.14 64.73
N TYR A 182 -27.95 1.38 65.00
CA TYR A 182 -27.05 2.53 64.93
C TYR A 182 -25.94 2.43 65.98
N LEU A 183 -26.29 2.10 67.23
CA LEU A 183 -25.33 1.87 68.31
C LEU A 183 -24.47 0.63 68.08
N PHE A 184 -25.04 -0.43 67.50
CA PHE A 184 -24.28 -1.64 67.15
C PHE A 184 -23.24 -1.35 66.07
N ALA A 185 -23.61 -0.61 65.02
CA ALA A 185 -22.67 -0.16 63.99
C ALA A 185 -21.60 0.77 64.59
N LEU A 186 -21.97 1.64 65.53
CA LEU A 186 -21.04 2.49 66.27
C LEU A 186 -20.05 1.65 67.11
N VAL A 187 -20.52 0.64 67.84
CA VAL A 187 -19.69 -0.24 68.68
C VAL A 187 -18.78 -1.11 67.82
N LEU A 188 -19.25 -1.65 66.69
CA LEU A 188 -18.41 -2.40 65.75
C LEU A 188 -17.30 -1.53 65.16
N SER A 189 -17.63 -0.27 64.88
CA SER A 189 -16.69 0.73 64.38
C SER A 189 -15.60 1.07 65.40
N ILE A 190 -15.95 1.13 66.69
CA ILE A 190 -15.00 1.36 67.79
C ILE A 190 -14.19 0.08 68.09
N ALA A 191 -14.82 -1.10 68.10
CA ALA A 191 -14.17 -2.38 68.39
C ALA A 191 -13.17 -2.80 67.29
N GLY A 192 -13.44 -2.46 66.03
CA GLY A 192 -12.51 -2.68 64.91
C GLY A 192 -11.20 -1.89 65.04
N ALA A 193 -11.15 -0.82 65.85
CA ALA A 193 -9.94 -0.04 66.10
C ALA A 193 -8.96 -0.72 67.09
N GLY A 194 -9.35 -1.81 67.75
CA GLY A 194 -8.54 -2.51 68.77
C GLY A 194 -7.83 -3.78 68.31
N ILE A 195 -7.85 -4.13 67.01
CA ILE A 195 -7.28 -5.37 66.48
C ILE A 195 -5.92 -5.08 65.81
N PRO A 196 -4.76 -5.52 66.34
CA PRO A 196 -3.44 -5.02 65.91
C PRO A 196 -2.91 -5.46 64.53
N ASN A 197 -3.69 -6.13 63.68
CA ASN A 197 -3.16 -6.77 62.45
C ASN A 197 -4.01 -6.53 61.19
N ILE A 198 -4.86 -5.51 61.19
CA ILE A 198 -5.51 -5.03 59.97
C ILE A 198 -4.98 -3.61 59.78
N GLY A 199 -4.10 -3.41 58.80
CA GLY A 199 -3.47 -2.12 58.51
C GLY A 199 -4.51 -1.06 58.17
N VAL A 200 -4.95 -0.33 59.19
CA VAL A 200 -5.87 0.80 59.05
C VAL A 200 -5.33 1.95 59.89
N ASP A 201 -4.36 2.67 59.35
CA ASP A 201 -3.63 3.74 60.04
C ASP A 201 -4.45 5.02 60.27
N GLU A 202 -5.78 5.01 60.16
CA GLU A 202 -6.57 6.25 60.30
C GLU A 202 -8.01 6.05 60.82
N ILE A 203 -8.21 5.14 61.77
CA ILE A 203 -9.48 5.03 62.51
C ILE A 203 -9.29 5.50 63.96
N THR A 204 -9.26 6.81 64.14
CA THR A 204 -9.59 7.46 65.41
C THR A 204 -10.60 8.57 65.14
N LEU A 205 -11.76 8.52 65.79
CA LEU A 205 -12.94 9.41 65.63
C LEU A 205 -13.64 9.47 64.24
N SER A 206 -12.91 9.26 63.14
CA SER A 206 -13.37 9.41 61.73
C SER A 206 -14.47 8.42 61.30
N SER A 207 -14.55 7.27 61.98
CA SER A 207 -15.45 6.17 61.60
C SER A 207 -16.90 6.36 62.07
N THR A 208 -17.10 7.12 63.14
CA THR A 208 -18.45 7.51 63.59
C THR A 208 -19.07 8.55 62.65
N GLN A 209 -18.23 9.47 62.15
CA GLN A 209 -18.61 10.47 61.16
C GLN A 209 -18.86 9.85 59.77
N SER A 210 -18.10 8.82 59.39
CA SER A 210 -18.31 8.12 58.11
C SER A 210 -19.65 7.37 58.06
N LEU A 211 -20.08 6.74 59.15
CA LEU A 211 -21.42 6.11 59.23
C LEU A 211 -22.55 7.14 59.13
N HIS A 212 -22.39 8.28 59.81
CA HIS A 212 -23.33 9.39 59.72
C HIS A 212 -23.40 9.97 58.29
N GLU A 213 -22.26 10.13 57.63
CA GLU A 213 -22.19 10.55 56.23
C GLU A 213 -22.82 9.53 55.28
N VAL A 214 -22.63 8.23 55.53
CA VAL A 214 -23.25 7.17 54.73
C VAL A 214 -24.77 7.24 54.85
N LEU A 215 -25.29 7.38 56.08
CA LEU A 215 -26.73 7.46 56.32
C LEU A 215 -27.34 8.74 55.74
N LEU A 216 -26.68 9.89 55.89
CA LEU A 216 -27.17 11.13 55.28
C LEU A 216 -27.09 11.10 53.75
N THR A 217 -26.06 10.47 53.17
CA THR A 217 -25.94 10.30 51.72
C THR A 217 -27.06 9.38 51.21
N TRP A 218 -27.39 8.32 51.97
CA TRP A 218 -28.56 7.48 51.70
C TRP A 218 -29.87 8.28 51.76
N VAL A 219 -30.05 9.14 52.76
CA VAL A 219 -31.23 10.03 52.85
C VAL A 219 -31.29 10.97 51.65
N ASP A 220 -30.18 11.62 51.29
CA ASP A 220 -30.12 12.50 50.12
C ASP A 220 -30.46 11.74 48.81
N ARG A 221 -30.03 10.47 48.68
CA ARG A 221 -30.23 9.63 47.50
C ARG A 221 -31.63 9.03 47.36
N ASN A 222 -32.17 8.49 48.45
CA ASN A 222 -33.38 7.67 48.45
C ASN A 222 -34.61 8.44 48.95
N VAL A 223 -34.46 9.35 49.92
CA VAL A 223 -35.57 10.16 50.43
C VAL A 223 -35.68 11.49 49.69
N ALA A 224 -34.57 12.22 49.52
CA ALA A 224 -34.54 13.50 48.80
C ALA A 224 -34.36 13.35 47.28
N LEU A 225 -34.17 12.11 46.79
CA LEU A 225 -34.02 11.76 45.37
C LEU A 225 -32.93 12.56 44.62
N LYS A 226 -31.91 13.07 45.33
CA LYS A 226 -30.77 13.75 44.73
C LYS A 226 -29.85 12.73 44.06
N ASN A 227 -29.21 13.13 42.96
CA ASN A 227 -28.22 12.28 42.28
C ASN A 227 -26.84 12.53 42.87
N VAL A 228 -26.64 12.06 44.11
CA VAL A 228 -25.36 12.15 44.81
C VAL A 228 -24.68 10.80 44.74
N ILE A 229 -23.49 10.75 44.17
CA ILE A 229 -22.65 9.54 44.14
C ILE A 229 -22.12 9.22 45.54
N TRP A 230 -21.89 7.94 45.83
CA TRP A 230 -21.20 7.56 47.06
C TRP A 230 -19.80 8.22 47.10
N PRO A 231 -19.31 8.68 48.27
CA PRO A 231 -17.99 9.30 48.40
C PRO A 231 -16.89 8.37 47.87
N ARG A 232 -16.09 8.88 46.93
CA ARG A 232 -14.99 8.16 46.27
C ARG A 232 -13.65 8.60 46.83
N HIS A 233 -12.63 7.76 46.68
CA HIS A 233 -11.27 8.09 47.08
C HIS A 233 -10.50 8.80 45.97
N THR A 234 -10.91 8.64 44.71
CA THR A 234 -10.30 9.34 43.57
C THR A 234 -11.33 9.96 42.62
N TYR A 235 -10.87 10.86 41.77
CA TYR A 235 -11.68 11.52 40.74
C TYR A 235 -10.86 11.68 39.46
N LEU A 236 -11.42 11.23 38.35
CA LEU A 236 -10.75 11.22 37.04
C LEU A 236 -11.54 12.04 36.03
N GLU A 237 -10.82 12.78 35.19
CA GLU A 237 -11.39 13.55 34.08
C GLU A 237 -10.62 13.31 32.78
N PHE A 238 -11.32 13.16 31.65
CA PHE A 238 -10.66 13.07 30.35
C PHE A 238 -10.18 14.44 29.89
N VAL A 239 -8.87 14.58 29.67
CA VAL A 239 -8.28 15.82 29.19
C VAL A 239 -8.42 15.87 27.68
N GLY A 240 -9.20 16.82 27.20
CA GLY A 240 -9.22 17.17 25.79
C GLY A 240 -10.12 16.39 24.87
N PHE A 241 -11.07 15.67 25.45
CA PHE A 241 -12.11 14.98 24.72
C PHE A 241 -13.30 15.92 24.44
N PRO A 242 -13.93 15.88 23.25
CA PRO A 242 -15.08 16.72 22.95
C PRO A 242 -16.25 16.53 23.92
N GLU A 243 -16.99 17.61 24.15
CA GLU A 243 -18.14 17.61 25.07
C GLU A 243 -19.29 16.71 24.62
N SER A 244 -19.40 16.44 23.31
CA SER A 244 -20.35 15.48 22.72
C SER A 244 -20.19 14.06 23.30
N GLY A 245 -19.03 13.76 23.88
CA GLY A 245 -18.70 12.41 24.33
C GLY A 245 -18.43 11.44 23.18
N GLN A 246 -18.36 11.92 21.93
CA GLN A 246 -18.10 11.12 20.75
C GLN A 246 -17.07 11.79 19.83
N VAL A 247 -16.13 11.01 19.31
CA VAL A 247 -15.17 11.42 18.27
C VAL A 247 -15.28 10.46 17.10
N ARG A 248 -15.31 10.99 15.87
CA ARG A 248 -15.23 10.18 14.64
C ARG A 248 -13.77 10.00 14.24
N VAL A 249 -13.39 8.78 13.91
CA VAL A 249 -12.02 8.40 13.56
C VAL A 249 -12.07 7.56 12.29
N GLY A 250 -11.19 7.88 11.32
CA GLY A 250 -11.04 7.11 10.09
C GLY A 250 -10.45 5.73 10.33
N ARG A 251 -10.78 4.75 9.48
CA ARG A 251 -10.31 3.35 9.59
C ARG A 251 -8.79 3.17 9.63
N ASP A 252 -8.06 4.06 8.96
CA ASP A 252 -6.60 4.03 8.87
C ASP A 252 -5.93 5.20 9.60
N ALA A 253 -6.63 5.80 10.57
CA ALA A 253 -6.12 6.91 11.35
C ALA A 253 -4.98 6.46 12.29
N PRO A 254 -4.02 7.37 12.60
CA PRO A 254 -3.00 7.10 13.61
C PRO A 254 -3.64 6.80 14.98
N PRO A 255 -2.91 6.12 15.89
CA PRO A 255 -3.42 5.77 17.22
C PRO A 255 -3.99 6.98 17.96
N PHE A 256 -5.24 6.86 18.44
CA PHE A 256 -5.94 7.97 19.08
C PHE A 256 -5.35 8.22 20.48
N PRO A 257 -4.78 9.41 20.76
CA PRO A 257 -4.20 9.71 22.06
C PRO A 257 -5.30 9.97 23.09
N VAL A 258 -5.24 9.26 24.21
CA VAL A 258 -6.15 9.43 25.35
C VAL A 258 -5.35 9.96 26.54
N LYS A 259 -5.84 11.05 27.13
CA LYS A 259 -5.29 11.63 28.36
C LYS A 259 -6.36 11.69 29.43
N VAL A 260 -5.99 11.30 30.64
CA VAL A 260 -6.87 11.29 31.83
C VAL A 260 -6.14 11.99 32.96
N ARG A 261 -6.77 12.94 33.63
CA ARG A 261 -6.21 13.64 34.79
C ARG A 261 -6.87 13.13 36.06
N ALA A 262 -6.07 12.81 37.08
CA ALA A 262 -6.56 12.57 38.43
C ALA A 262 -6.53 13.88 39.22
N VAL A 263 -7.69 14.36 39.64
CA VAL A 263 -7.82 15.66 40.30
C VAL A 263 -7.71 15.49 41.80
N LYS A 264 -6.77 16.19 42.45
CA LYS A 264 -6.55 16.09 43.89
C LYS A 264 -7.51 16.97 44.70
N TYR A 265 -7.76 18.19 44.27
CA TYR A 265 -8.59 19.15 45.01
C TYR A 265 -9.94 19.37 44.32
N LEU A 266 -11.03 19.02 44.99
CA LEU A 266 -12.40 19.12 44.47
C LEU A 266 -13.26 20.09 45.26
N VAL A 267 -14.10 20.84 44.53
CA VAL A 267 -15.14 21.72 45.06
C VAL A 267 -16.51 21.30 44.55
N ALA A 268 -17.52 21.39 45.41
CA ALA A 268 -18.90 21.09 45.05
C ALA A 268 -19.61 22.30 44.40
N GLY A 269 -20.34 22.04 43.31
CA GLY A 269 -21.23 23.02 42.68
C GLY A 269 -20.58 23.94 41.65
N ARG A 270 -21.29 25.02 41.28
CA ARG A 270 -20.83 26.04 40.32
C ARG A 270 -19.77 26.95 40.97
N PRO A 271 -18.87 27.56 40.17
CA PRO A 271 -18.02 28.64 40.65
C PRO A 271 -18.85 29.84 41.13
N SER A 272 -18.28 30.64 42.02
CA SER A 272 -18.90 31.89 42.49
C SER A 272 -18.85 32.95 41.40
N GLU A 273 -19.73 33.96 41.49
CA GLU A 273 -19.72 35.09 40.55
C GLU A 273 -18.35 35.81 40.53
N LYS A 274 -17.65 35.84 41.67
CA LYS A 274 -16.31 36.42 41.81
C LYS A 274 -15.25 35.60 41.07
N ALA A 275 -15.26 34.28 41.23
CA ALA A 275 -14.35 33.39 40.53
C ALA A 275 -14.54 33.49 39.00
N VAL A 276 -15.80 33.56 38.55
CA VAL A 276 -16.15 33.75 37.13
C VAL A 276 -15.65 35.10 36.60
N SER A 277 -15.77 36.18 37.37
CA SER A 277 -15.22 37.48 36.98
C SER A 277 -13.69 37.49 36.92
N ASN A 278 -13.02 36.85 37.88
CA ASN A 278 -11.56 36.77 37.94
C ASN A 278 -11.00 35.95 36.75
N PHE A 279 -11.67 34.85 36.39
CA PHE A 279 -11.31 34.06 35.21
C PHE A 279 -11.54 34.83 33.90
N ARG A 280 -12.63 35.60 33.78
CA ARG A 280 -12.87 36.46 32.62
C ARG A 280 -11.79 37.55 32.47
N ALA A 281 -11.37 38.15 33.58
CA ALA A 281 -10.27 39.12 33.58
C ALA A 281 -8.95 38.47 33.10
N TYR A 282 -8.66 37.24 33.55
CA TYR A 282 -7.51 36.47 33.10
C TYR A 282 -7.51 36.21 31.57
N LEU A 283 -8.63 35.73 31.02
CA LEU A 283 -8.75 35.46 29.57
C LEU A 283 -8.56 36.74 28.74
N THR A 284 -9.06 37.87 29.23
CA THR A 284 -8.88 39.19 28.61
C THR A 284 -7.41 39.61 28.61
N LEU A 285 -6.70 39.41 29.73
CA LEU A 285 -5.28 39.76 29.85
C LEU A 285 -4.37 38.88 28.97
N LYS A 286 -4.73 37.61 28.75
CA LYS A 286 -3.96 36.68 27.89
C LYS A 286 -4.37 36.69 26.42
N ASN A 287 -5.35 37.51 26.03
CA ASN A 287 -5.88 37.60 24.67
C ASN A 287 -6.39 36.25 24.12
N ILE A 288 -7.15 35.53 24.94
CA ILE A 288 -7.73 34.20 24.62
C ILE A 288 -9.23 34.36 24.35
N ASP A 289 -9.77 33.59 23.40
CA ASP A 289 -11.21 33.60 23.09
C ASP A 289 -12.04 33.18 24.31
N GLN A 290 -12.93 34.09 24.73
CA GLN A 290 -13.64 33.98 26.02
C GLN A 290 -14.82 33.02 25.95
N ALA A 291 -15.45 32.88 24.78
CA ALA A 291 -16.71 32.16 24.66
C ALA A 291 -16.60 30.66 25.03
N PRO A 292 -15.68 29.86 24.46
CA PRO A 292 -15.59 28.43 24.77
C PRO A 292 -15.07 28.16 26.20
N ALA A 293 -14.10 28.96 26.68
CA ALA A 293 -13.52 28.79 28.01
C ALA A 293 -14.53 29.10 29.13
N MET A 294 -15.32 30.15 28.99
CA MET A 294 -16.32 30.56 29.99
C MET A 294 -17.48 29.56 30.11
N VAL A 295 -17.91 28.98 28.98
CA VAL A 295 -18.96 27.95 28.97
C VAL A 295 -18.52 26.71 29.75
N ARG A 296 -17.24 26.33 29.68
CA ARG A 296 -16.70 25.20 30.45
C ARG A 296 -16.60 25.51 31.94
N PHE A 297 -16.13 26.70 32.31
CA PHE A 297 -15.92 27.07 33.72
C PHE A 297 -17.22 27.26 34.51
N ASP A 298 -18.23 27.96 33.97
CA ASP A 298 -19.50 28.28 34.66
C ASP A 298 -20.52 27.12 34.66
N ARG A 299 -20.15 25.97 34.07
CA ARG A 299 -21.06 24.84 33.94
C ARG A 299 -21.33 24.18 35.30
N ARG A 300 -22.56 23.67 35.47
CA ARG A 300 -22.87 22.73 36.57
C ARG A 300 -22.13 21.42 36.31
N PRO A 301 -21.23 20.97 37.21
CA PRO A 301 -20.59 19.67 37.06
C PRO A 301 -21.64 18.56 37.04
N ILE A 302 -21.48 17.61 36.10
CA ILE A 302 -22.45 16.50 35.89
C ILE A 302 -22.60 15.65 37.15
N GLU A 303 -21.50 15.43 37.87
CA GLU A 303 -21.45 14.65 39.11
C GLU A 303 -21.46 15.52 40.38
N GLY A 304 -21.69 16.83 40.24
CA GLY A 304 -21.75 17.78 41.35
C GLY A 304 -20.38 18.28 41.87
N TRP A 305 -19.28 17.72 41.40
CA TRP A 305 -17.90 18.08 41.78
C TRP A 305 -17.10 18.58 40.59
N ARG A 306 -16.21 19.55 40.82
CA ARG A 306 -15.27 20.09 39.84
C ARG A 306 -13.89 20.29 40.46
N ALA A 307 -12.85 20.39 39.64
CA ALA A 307 -11.52 20.77 40.10
C ALA A 307 -11.53 22.17 40.74
N LEU A 308 -10.78 22.33 41.84
CA LEU A 308 -10.51 23.62 42.44
C LEU A 308 -9.61 24.42 41.50
N SER A 309 -10.09 25.59 41.06
CA SER A 309 -9.29 26.53 40.30
C SER A 309 -8.58 27.51 41.23
N PHE A 310 -7.44 28.05 40.76
CA PHE A 310 -6.81 29.24 41.34
C PHE A 310 -7.80 30.38 41.61
N PHE A 311 -8.78 30.59 40.71
CA PHE A 311 -9.73 31.71 40.81
C PHE A 311 -10.79 31.53 41.91
N ASP A 312 -10.92 30.33 42.49
CA ASP A 312 -11.89 30.05 43.55
C ASP A 312 -11.34 30.32 44.96
N LEU A 313 -10.04 30.54 45.11
CA LEU A 313 -9.36 30.54 46.42
C LEU A 313 -9.90 31.55 47.42
N GLU A 314 -10.28 32.73 46.95
CA GLU A 314 -10.80 33.81 47.78
C GLU A 314 -12.07 33.40 48.54
N ASP A 315 -12.81 32.41 48.02
CA ASP A 315 -14.02 31.90 48.66
C ASP A 315 -13.73 30.86 49.76
N TRP A 316 -12.52 30.29 49.80
CA TRP A 316 -12.17 29.16 50.68
C TRP A 316 -11.12 29.50 51.73
N ILE A 317 -10.18 30.40 51.43
CA ILE A 317 -9.00 30.64 52.27
C ILE A 317 -8.83 32.14 52.54
N SER A 318 -8.49 32.48 53.78
CA SER A 318 -8.23 33.87 54.21
C SER A 318 -6.75 34.27 54.17
N VAL A 319 -5.89 33.47 53.54
CA VAL A 319 -4.44 33.73 53.37
C VAL A 319 -4.23 34.70 52.22
N LYS A 320 -3.14 35.47 52.21
CA LYS A 320 -2.80 36.39 51.12
C LYS A 320 -2.61 35.60 49.81
N ILE A 321 -3.53 35.78 48.86
CA ILE A 321 -3.50 35.15 47.53
C ILE A 321 -2.74 36.09 46.57
N PRO A 322 -1.78 35.60 45.79
CA PRO A 322 -1.07 36.42 44.82
C PRO A 322 -2.01 36.84 43.67
N THR A 323 -1.86 38.07 43.17
CA THR A 323 -2.60 38.53 41.99
C THR A 323 -2.15 37.78 40.74
N PHE A 324 -3.07 37.55 39.80
CA PHE A 324 -2.76 36.81 38.58
C PHE A 324 -1.55 37.40 37.80
N ASP A 325 -1.41 38.72 37.74
CA ASP A 325 -0.30 39.41 37.07
C ASP A 325 1.08 39.15 37.70
N SER A 326 1.10 38.74 38.97
CA SER A 326 2.32 38.44 39.73
C SER A 326 2.75 36.96 39.65
N LEU A 327 1.98 36.11 38.97
CA LEU A 327 2.33 34.70 38.81
C LEU A 327 3.52 34.52 37.84
N PRO A 328 4.45 33.59 38.11
CA PRO A 328 5.57 33.31 37.22
C PRO A 328 5.10 32.96 35.80
N PRO A 329 5.75 33.46 34.74
CA PRO A 329 5.35 33.18 33.36
C PRO A 329 5.46 31.70 32.97
N GLU A 330 6.21 30.90 33.73
CA GLU A 330 6.37 29.45 33.57
C GLU A 330 5.13 28.66 34.04
N LEU A 331 4.33 29.23 34.93
CA LEU A 331 3.12 28.61 35.46
C LEU A 331 1.96 28.83 34.48
N LYS A 332 1.72 27.84 33.62
CA LYS A 332 0.65 27.85 32.61
C LYS A 332 -0.23 26.62 32.74
N PRO A 333 -1.55 26.76 32.49
CA PRO A 333 -2.43 25.60 32.41
C PRO A 333 -2.04 24.70 31.23
N ALA A 334 -2.35 23.39 31.33
CA ALA A 334 -2.06 22.43 30.27
C ALA A 334 -2.71 22.78 28.91
N ARG A 335 -3.80 23.55 28.93
CA ARG A 335 -4.43 24.20 27.78
C ARG A 335 -4.63 25.67 28.09
N ALA A 336 -4.31 26.55 27.15
CA ALA A 336 -4.43 28.00 27.36
C ALA A 336 -5.86 28.43 27.76
N GLU A 337 -6.87 27.70 27.29
CA GLU A 337 -8.28 27.98 27.56
C GLU A 337 -8.81 27.44 28.90
N ASP A 338 -8.07 26.57 29.60
CA ASP A 338 -8.54 25.94 30.83
C ASP A 338 -8.08 26.75 32.07
N PRO A 339 -8.88 26.76 33.16
CA PRO A 339 -8.49 27.44 34.39
C PRO A 339 -7.27 26.75 35.02
N LEU A 340 -6.37 27.55 35.60
CA LEU A 340 -5.18 27.04 36.29
C LEU A 340 -5.61 26.14 37.46
N SER A 341 -5.21 24.87 37.39
CA SER A 341 -5.50 23.87 38.42
C SER A 341 -4.48 23.93 39.54
N PHE A 342 -4.93 23.64 40.76
CA PHE A 342 -4.03 23.55 41.92
C PHE A 342 -3.01 22.41 41.82
N ASP A 343 -3.33 21.36 41.07
CA ASP A 343 -2.41 20.24 40.85
C ASP A 343 -1.20 20.67 40.00
N GLU A 344 -1.42 21.62 39.07
CA GLU A 344 -0.36 22.20 38.24
C GLU A 344 0.52 23.15 39.06
N ILE A 345 -0.08 23.88 40.02
CA ILE A 345 0.63 24.74 40.97
C ILE A 345 1.48 23.91 41.93
N GLU A 346 0.94 22.83 42.50
CA GLU A 346 1.68 21.92 43.38
C GLU A 346 2.86 21.28 42.62
N HIS A 347 2.65 20.81 41.40
CA HIS A 347 3.72 20.26 40.57
C HIS A 347 4.80 21.30 40.23
N PHE A 348 4.42 22.55 39.93
CA PHE A 348 5.37 23.64 39.71
C PHE A 348 6.22 23.92 40.96
N LEU A 349 5.59 23.93 42.14
CA LEU A 349 6.27 24.13 43.41
C LEU A 349 7.21 22.97 43.78
N GLU A 350 6.87 21.72 43.43
CA GLU A 350 7.73 20.55 43.63
C GLU A 350 9.00 20.60 42.74
N LYS A 351 8.88 21.17 41.53
CA LYS A 351 9.99 21.26 40.57
C LYS A 351 10.96 22.41 40.85
N GLN A 352 10.50 23.46 41.53
CA GLN A 352 11.33 24.57 41.98
C GLN A 352 12.21 24.11 43.16
N SER A 353 13.53 24.04 42.96
CA SER A 353 14.48 23.72 44.04
C SER A 353 14.43 24.76 45.15
N SER A 354 14.73 24.34 46.37
CA SER A 354 14.52 25.06 47.65
C SER A 354 15.19 26.44 47.81
N ASP A 355 15.81 27.01 46.78
CA ASP A 355 16.61 28.25 46.81
C ASP A 355 15.96 29.47 46.11
N ALA A 356 14.82 29.32 45.44
CA ALA A 356 14.11 30.44 44.80
C ALA A 356 12.95 30.96 45.67
N SER A 357 13.23 31.57 46.83
CA SER A 357 12.21 32.20 47.66
C SER A 357 11.78 33.56 47.11
N SER A 358 10.81 33.56 46.20
CA SER A 358 10.02 34.75 45.88
C SER A 358 8.81 34.84 46.81
N GLU A 359 8.41 36.06 47.20
CA GLU A 359 7.21 36.30 48.06
C GLU A 359 5.96 35.61 47.48
N VAL A 360 5.89 35.49 46.16
CA VAL A 360 4.81 34.81 45.43
C VAL A 360 4.84 33.29 45.67
N ILE A 361 6.00 32.64 45.59
CA ILE A 361 6.14 31.19 45.83
C ILE A 361 5.75 30.83 47.27
N ASP A 362 6.15 31.65 48.25
CA ASP A 362 5.81 31.42 49.65
C ASP A 362 4.30 31.62 49.91
N SER A 363 3.68 32.59 49.24
CA SER A 363 2.22 32.77 49.29
C SER A 363 1.45 31.58 48.69
N LEU A 364 1.96 30.97 47.61
CA LEU A 364 1.36 29.77 47.01
C LEU A 364 1.52 28.54 47.90
N LYS A 365 2.67 28.37 48.57
CA LYS A 365 2.88 27.32 49.58
C LYS A 365 1.92 27.49 50.76
N ALA A 366 1.77 28.71 51.27
CA ALA A 366 0.82 29.01 52.35
C ALA A 366 -0.64 28.72 51.94
N CYS A 367 -1.02 28.98 50.69
CA CYS A 367 -2.33 28.59 50.15
C CYS A 367 -2.50 27.06 50.13
N LEU A 368 -1.49 26.30 49.69
CA LEU A 368 -1.54 24.83 49.69
C LEU A 368 -1.69 24.25 51.10
N ASP A 369 -0.95 24.76 52.07
CA ASP A 369 -1.04 24.29 53.45
C ASP A 369 -2.40 24.61 54.07
N ALA A 370 -2.96 25.78 53.77
CA ALA A 370 -4.31 26.13 54.19
C ALA A 370 -5.38 25.23 53.52
N LEU A 371 -5.22 24.85 52.25
CA LEU A 371 -6.10 23.86 51.60
C LEU A 371 -6.00 22.48 52.24
N LYS A 372 -4.80 22.03 52.61
CA LYS A 372 -4.59 20.76 53.33
C LYS A 372 -5.31 20.78 54.68
N GLN A 373 -5.21 21.88 55.42
CA GLN A 373 -5.94 22.07 56.69
C GLN A 373 -7.46 22.15 56.49
N LEU A 374 -7.94 22.75 55.41
CA LEU A 374 -9.36 22.81 55.09
C LEU A 374 -9.92 21.42 54.75
N GLY A 375 -9.11 20.59 54.08
CA GLY A 375 -9.42 19.20 53.75
C GLY A 375 -9.54 18.27 54.95
N SER A 376 -8.79 18.52 56.04
CA SER A 376 -8.87 17.71 57.26
C SER A 376 -10.09 18.05 58.13
N ASN A 377 -10.77 19.17 57.87
CA ASN A 377 -11.93 19.61 58.63
C ASN A 377 -13.23 18.93 58.17
N ALA A 378 -13.89 18.21 59.09
CA ALA A 378 -15.10 17.45 58.82
C ALA A 378 -16.28 18.29 58.29
N VAL A 379 -16.35 19.58 58.66
CA VAL A 379 -17.45 20.48 58.24
C VAL A 379 -17.47 20.68 56.72
N TYR A 380 -16.30 20.66 56.07
CA TYR A 380 -16.18 20.99 54.65
C TYR A 380 -16.26 19.77 53.72
N ARG A 381 -16.31 18.53 54.21
CA ARG A 381 -16.30 17.29 53.38
C ARG A 381 -17.39 17.20 52.29
N ARG A 382 -18.50 17.93 52.44
CA ARG A 382 -19.60 17.99 51.46
C ARG A 382 -19.43 19.10 50.41
N LYS A 383 -18.49 20.01 50.64
CA LYS A 383 -18.25 21.22 49.86
C LYS A 383 -16.85 21.25 49.23
N PHE A 384 -15.87 20.69 49.92
CA PHE A 384 -14.47 20.58 49.55
C PHE A 384 -13.94 19.17 49.89
N ARG A 385 -13.15 18.59 48.99
CA ARG A 385 -12.53 17.27 49.18
C ARG A 385 -11.10 17.24 48.67
N VAL A 386 -10.24 16.55 49.40
CA VAL A 386 -8.91 16.18 48.97
C VAL A 386 -8.93 14.70 48.61
N MET A 387 -8.61 14.38 47.37
CA MET A 387 -8.68 13.05 46.78
C MET A 387 -7.30 12.40 46.74
N ALA A 388 -7.29 11.07 46.81
CA ALA A 388 -6.07 10.29 46.61
C ALA A 388 -5.74 10.22 45.10
N ILE A 389 -4.46 10.41 44.78
CA ILE A 389 -3.93 10.24 43.43
C ILE A 389 -3.61 8.75 43.24
N PRO A 390 -4.21 8.07 42.25
CA PRO A 390 -4.01 6.63 42.05
C PRO A 390 -2.62 6.33 41.49
N GLU A 391 -2.02 5.19 41.83
CA GLU A 391 -0.74 4.80 41.21
C GLU A 391 -0.94 4.41 39.74
N ASN A 392 -2.01 3.68 39.43
CA ASN A 392 -2.33 3.18 38.11
C ASN A 392 -3.75 3.58 37.70
N VAL A 393 -3.91 4.11 36.49
CA VAL A 393 -5.21 4.34 35.86
C VAL A 393 -5.38 3.37 34.70
N VAL A 394 -6.50 2.68 34.65
CA VAL A 394 -6.80 1.68 33.63
C VAL A 394 -7.88 2.20 32.70
N LEU A 395 -7.58 2.18 31.40
CA LEU A 395 -8.51 2.45 30.33
C LEU A 395 -9.16 1.13 29.89
N ARG A 396 -10.47 1.03 30.06
CA ARG A 396 -11.26 -0.11 29.59
C ARG A 396 -12.08 0.32 28.39
N SER A 397 -11.88 -0.35 27.26
CA SER A 397 -12.56 -0.09 25.99
C SER A 397 -13.27 -1.35 25.50
N TRP A 398 -14.49 -1.23 25.00
CA TRP A 398 -15.26 -2.33 24.45
C TRP A 398 -16.08 -1.89 23.24
N GLY A 399 -16.15 -2.74 22.23
CA GLY A 399 -17.01 -2.62 21.07
C GLY A 399 -18.00 -3.77 20.98
N ASN A 400 -18.49 -4.06 19.77
CA ASN A 400 -19.42 -5.15 19.53
C ASN A 400 -18.72 -6.53 19.57
N SER A 401 -17.45 -6.56 19.18
CA SER A 401 -16.63 -7.78 19.10
C SER A 401 -15.30 -7.69 19.85
N SER A 402 -14.87 -6.50 20.26
CA SER A 402 -13.60 -6.25 20.94
C SER A 402 -13.79 -5.81 22.40
N ASN A 403 -12.92 -6.27 23.29
CA ASN A 403 -12.81 -5.74 24.66
C ASN A 403 -11.32 -5.70 25.02
N ASN A 404 -10.85 -4.52 25.42
CA ASN A 404 -9.45 -4.27 25.71
C ASN A 404 -9.33 -3.47 27.00
N THR A 405 -8.28 -3.75 27.76
CA THR A 405 -7.98 -3.10 29.04
C THR A 405 -6.51 -2.73 29.04
N MET A 406 -6.21 -1.45 29.13
CA MET A 406 -4.85 -0.90 29.04
C MET A 406 -4.56 -0.02 30.25
N THR A 407 -3.43 -0.22 30.90
CA THR A 407 -2.96 0.70 31.95
C THR A 407 -2.30 1.92 31.31
N LEU A 408 -2.73 3.11 31.70
CA LEU A 408 -2.20 4.38 31.24
C LEU A 408 -0.88 4.71 31.95
N GLN A 409 0.03 5.36 31.23
CA GLN A 409 1.33 5.78 31.75
C GLN A 409 1.18 7.11 32.49
N ARG A 410 1.64 7.16 33.75
CA ARG A 410 1.62 8.37 34.58
C ARG A 410 2.66 9.37 34.08
N GLY A 411 2.20 10.59 33.81
CA GLY A 411 2.99 11.76 33.43
C GLY A 411 2.99 12.84 34.51
N ALA A 412 3.37 14.06 34.11
CA ALA A 412 3.39 15.24 34.98
C ALA A 412 1.97 15.69 35.38
N SER A 413 1.85 16.45 36.47
CA SER A 413 0.59 17.03 36.95
C SER A 413 -0.58 16.04 37.12
N ASN A 414 -0.27 14.80 37.54
CA ASN A 414 -1.25 13.70 37.71
C ASN A 414 -2.06 13.38 36.44
N GLU A 415 -1.47 13.62 35.27
CA GLU A 415 -2.03 13.19 33.99
C GLU A 415 -1.51 11.81 33.60
N TYR A 416 -2.39 10.96 33.08
CA TYR A 416 -2.11 9.63 32.60
C TYR A 416 -2.39 9.59 31.11
N SER A 417 -1.44 9.06 30.34
CA SER A 417 -1.51 9.05 28.88
C SER A 417 -1.49 7.62 28.33
N GLY A 418 -2.21 7.41 27.24
CA GLY A 418 -2.23 6.16 26.50
C GLY A 418 -2.69 6.39 25.07
N GLN A 419 -2.63 5.35 24.24
CA GLN A 419 -3.05 5.41 22.85
C GLN A 419 -3.95 4.23 22.53
N ILE A 420 -5.05 4.49 21.84
CA ILE A 420 -5.92 3.45 21.28
C ILE A 420 -5.49 3.24 19.82
N ALA A 421 -4.83 2.12 19.55
CA ALA A 421 -4.40 1.74 18.21
C ALA A 421 -5.42 0.79 17.53
N ASP A 422 -5.36 0.71 16.19
CA ASP A 422 -6.08 -0.25 15.35
C ASP A 422 -7.59 -0.33 15.59
N LEU A 423 -8.29 0.80 15.39
CA LEU A 423 -9.74 0.88 15.56
C LEU A 423 -10.47 0.09 14.45
N ARG A 424 -10.90 -1.14 14.75
CA ARG A 424 -11.63 -2.01 13.78
C ARG A 424 -13.13 -1.80 13.75
N GLU A 425 -13.69 -1.27 14.82
CA GLU A 425 -15.11 -1.01 14.98
C GLU A 425 -15.33 0.22 15.86
N THR A 426 -16.57 0.70 15.94
CA THR A 426 -16.94 1.74 16.91
C THR A 426 -16.82 1.16 18.32
N ILE A 427 -16.08 1.84 19.20
CA ILE A 427 -15.85 1.41 20.58
C ILE A 427 -16.32 2.45 21.58
N ASP A 428 -16.77 1.99 22.74
CA ASP A 428 -17.00 2.79 23.93
C ASP A 428 -15.85 2.54 24.93
N PHE A 429 -15.42 3.56 25.66
CA PHE A 429 -14.33 3.43 26.63
C PHE A 429 -14.52 4.29 27.88
N THR A 430 -13.93 3.82 28.98
CA THR A 430 -13.93 4.49 30.30
C THR A 430 -12.57 4.36 30.96
N ALA A 431 -12.13 5.41 31.65
CA ALA A 431 -11.03 5.36 32.58
C ALA A 431 -11.51 4.95 33.98
N GLN A 432 -10.75 4.07 34.64
CA GLN A 432 -11.03 3.50 35.95
C GLN A 432 -9.77 3.54 36.81
N ALA A 433 -9.89 3.97 38.07
CA ALA A 433 -8.83 3.85 39.06
C ALA A 433 -9.44 3.78 40.46
N LEU A 434 -8.82 3.00 41.35
CA LEU A 434 -9.33 2.75 42.71
C LEU A 434 -10.83 2.40 42.67
N ASP A 435 -11.68 3.27 43.23
CA ASP A 435 -13.12 3.13 43.30
C ASP A 435 -13.89 4.03 42.32
N TYR A 436 -13.21 4.75 41.42
CA TYR A 436 -13.85 5.69 40.49
C TYR A 436 -13.86 5.18 39.04
N ARG A 437 -14.98 5.44 38.35
CA ARG A 437 -15.16 5.18 36.92
C ARG A 437 -15.74 6.42 36.25
N THR A 438 -15.08 6.87 35.18
CA THR A 438 -15.54 7.99 34.33
C THR A 438 -16.77 7.63 33.50
N ALA A 439 -17.48 8.65 33.01
CA ALA A 439 -18.57 8.48 32.04
C ALA A 439 -18.07 7.90 30.70
N ASN A 440 -18.90 7.08 30.05
CA ASN A 440 -18.59 6.45 28.77
C ASN A 440 -18.28 7.49 27.68
N LYS A 441 -17.18 7.30 26.96
CA LYS A 441 -16.80 8.03 25.76
C LYS A 441 -16.83 7.10 24.55
N ARG A 442 -17.15 7.61 23.37
CA ARG A 442 -17.31 6.83 22.13
C ARG A 442 -16.31 7.25 21.06
N LEU A 443 -15.63 6.29 20.45
CA LEU A 443 -14.92 6.47 19.18
C LEU A 443 -15.73 5.81 18.06
N VAL A 444 -16.27 6.62 17.16
CA VAL A 444 -17.05 6.18 16.01
C VAL A 444 -16.12 5.95 14.83
N LEU A 445 -16.09 4.72 14.33
CA LEU A 445 -15.33 4.38 13.12
C LEU A 445 -16.11 4.83 11.89
N VAL A 446 -15.51 5.70 11.08
CA VAL A 446 -16.09 6.19 9.81
C VAL A 446 -15.17 5.76 8.66
N PRO A 447 -15.70 5.31 7.51
CA PRO A 447 -14.87 5.07 6.34
C PRO A 447 -14.20 6.38 5.90
N PRO A 448 -12.90 6.36 5.55
CA PRO A 448 -12.25 7.55 5.01
C PRO A 448 -12.85 7.92 3.65
N PRO A 449 -12.78 9.21 3.26
CA PRO A 449 -13.23 9.62 1.93
C PRO A 449 -12.44 8.88 0.85
N MET A 450 -13.11 8.54 -0.25
CA MET A 450 -12.52 7.82 -1.37
C MET A 450 -12.71 8.60 -2.68
N LEU A 451 -11.79 8.41 -3.61
CA LEU A 451 -11.95 8.94 -4.97
C LEU A 451 -12.95 8.05 -5.73
N LEU A 452 -13.94 8.67 -6.35
CA LEU A 452 -14.86 8.06 -7.31
C LEU A 452 -14.20 7.93 -8.68
N LYS A 453 -13.46 8.96 -9.10
CA LYS A 453 -12.77 9.02 -10.40
C LYS A 453 -11.44 9.75 -10.27
N LEU A 454 -10.47 9.36 -11.09
CA LEU A 454 -9.19 10.04 -11.19
C LEU A 454 -8.86 10.22 -12.68
N MET A 455 -9.30 11.34 -13.23
CA MET A 455 -9.11 11.68 -14.64
C MET A 455 -7.72 12.28 -14.84
N VAL A 456 -6.94 11.71 -15.75
CA VAL A 456 -5.61 12.20 -16.13
C VAL A 456 -5.66 12.65 -17.59
N GLU A 457 -5.38 13.93 -17.83
CA GLU A 457 -5.18 14.48 -19.17
C GLU A 457 -3.68 14.56 -19.45
N GLU A 458 -3.25 13.89 -20.52
CA GLU A 458 -1.84 13.80 -20.91
C GLU A 458 -1.53 14.74 -22.07
N SER A 459 -0.46 15.53 -21.96
CA SER A 459 0.03 16.40 -23.04
C SER A 459 1.46 16.02 -23.40
N HIS A 460 1.61 15.20 -24.44
CA HIS A 460 2.90 14.65 -24.88
C HIS A 460 3.64 15.58 -25.84
N PRO A 461 4.98 15.54 -25.91
CA PRO A 461 5.74 16.27 -26.92
C PRO A 461 5.30 15.95 -28.36
N ALA A 462 5.22 16.96 -29.21
CA ALA A 462 4.69 16.83 -30.58
C ALA A 462 5.59 16.01 -31.51
N TYR A 463 6.91 16.02 -31.30
CA TYR A 463 7.89 15.32 -32.14
C TYR A 463 7.66 13.80 -32.16
N LEU A 464 7.04 13.23 -31.11
CA LEU A 464 6.69 11.81 -31.03
C LEU A 464 5.64 11.36 -32.06
N TYR A 465 4.90 12.30 -32.65
CA TYR A 465 3.74 12.01 -33.50
C TYR A 465 3.81 12.62 -34.89
N TYR A 466 4.62 13.66 -35.07
CA TYR A 466 4.67 14.43 -36.30
C TYR A 466 6.10 14.71 -36.71
N ARG A 467 6.34 14.63 -38.02
CA ARG A 467 7.60 15.01 -38.66
C ARG A 467 7.39 16.26 -39.52
N SER A 468 8.32 17.19 -39.43
CA SER A 468 8.36 18.38 -40.28
C SER A 468 8.65 18.00 -41.74
N ALA A 469 8.06 18.73 -42.69
CA ALA A 469 8.34 18.59 -44.11
C ALA A 469 9.82 18.86 -44.45
N VAL A 470 10.34 18.18 -45.48
CA VAL A 470 11.71 18.31 -45.98
C VAL A 470 11.95 19.77 -46.41
N GLY A 471 12.91 20.45 -45.78
CA GLY A 471 13.25 21.86 -46.05
C GLY A 471 12.68 22.88 -45.05
N GLU A 472 11.77 22.49 -44.15
CA GLU A 472 11.34 23.32 -43.02
C GLU A 472 12.24 23.11 -41.78
N ASN A 473 12.32 24.13 -40.91
CA ASN A 473 13.19 24.08 -39.73
C ASN A 473 12.63 23.11 -38.67
N VAL A 474 13.32 21.97 -38.47
CA VAL A 474 12.94 20.89 -37.54
C VAL A 474 12.75 21.40 -36.10
N LEU A 475 13.48 22.46 -35.71
CA LEU A 475 13.35 23.12 -34.40
C LEU A 475 11.97 23.75 -34.15
N GLY A 476 11.14 23.94 -35.18
CA GLY A 476 9.79 24.50 -35.06
C GLY A 476 8.81 23.61 -34.29
N LEU A 477 9.14 22.34 -34.05
CA LEU A 477 8.36 21.39 -33.24
C LEU A 477 8.71 21.44 -31.75
N LYS A 478 9.81 22.10 -31.39
CA LYS A 478 10.30 22.17 -30.00
C LYS A 478 9.29 22.90 -29.10
N GLY A 479 8.97 22.30 -27.96
CA GLY A 479 8.03 22.83 -26.96
C GLY A 479 6.55 22.68 -27.32
N LEU A 480 6.20 22.18 -28.52
CA LEU A 480 4.82 21.91 -28.88
C LEU A 480 4.37 20.58 -28.27
N LYS A 481 3.12 20.50 -27.80
CA LYS A 481 2.56 19.30 -27.17
C LYS A 481 1.21 18.92 -27.76
N GLN A 482 1.00 17.63 -27.99
CA GLN A 482 -0.28 17.04 -28.39
C GLN A 482 -1.08 16.73 -27.13
N ARG A 483 -2.29 17.30 -27.02
CA ARG A 483 -3.21 17.01 -25.92
C ARG A 483 -4.00 15.72 -26.21
N PHE A 484 -4.16 14.89 -25.20
CA PHE A 484 -4.99 13.69 -25.21
C PHE A 484 -6.21 13.84 -24.31
N ASP A 485 -7.28 13.11 -24.65
CA ASP A 485 -8.51 13.09 -23.87
C ASP A 485 -8.26 12.50 -22.47
N ALA A 486 -9.00 13.00 -21.49
CA ALA A 486 -8.90 12.57 -20.10
C ALA A 486 -9.22 11.08 -19.94
N GLN A 487 -8.33 10.31 -19.31
CA GLN A 487 -8.53 8.90 -19.02
C GLN A 487 -8.68 8.68 -17.51
N ASP A 488 -9.65 7.86 -17.10
CA ASP A 488 -9.79 7.44 -15.71
C ASP A 488 -8.71 6.41 -15.38
N MET A 489 -7.81 6.76 -14.46
CA MET A 489 -6.70 5.92 -14.00
C MET A 489 -6.95 5.33 -12.62
N LEU A 490 -8.15 5.50 -12.07
CA LEU A 490 -8.51 4.91 -10.78
C LEU A 490 -8.67 3.39 -10.91
N GLN A 491 -7.64 2.64 -10.50
CA GLN A 491 -7.71 1.18 -10.42
C GLN A 491 -8.37 0.74 -9.10
N SER A 492 -9.49 0.02 -9.20
CA SER A 492 -10.16 -0.57 -8.03
C SER A 492 -9.24 -1.58 -7.32
N GLY A 493 -8.97 -1.33 -6.04
CA GLY A 493 -8.20 -2.24 -5.16
C GLY A 493 -6.71 -1.95 -5.03
N SER A 494 -6.16 -0.93 -5.70
CA SER A 494 -4.80 -0.45 -5.46
C SER A 494 -4.83 0.91 -4.78
N ASP A 495 -4.01 1.13 -3.76
CA ASP A 495 -3.88 2.44 -3.07
C ASP A 495 -2.99 3.43 -3.85
N ILE A 496 -2.30 2.96 -4.89
CA ILE A 496 -1.34 3.74 -5.68
C ILE A 496 -1.76 3.74 -7.15
N SER A 497 -1.96 4.93 -7.70
CA SER A 497 -2.20 5.13 -9.13
C SER A 497 -0.86 5.34 -9.84
N ARG A 498 -0.53 4.45 -10.78
CA ARG A 498 0.73 4.50 -11.55
C ARG A 498 0.45 5.07 -12.93
N VAL A 499 1.15 6.14 -13.28
CA VAL A 499 1.05 6.82 -14.58
C VAL A 499 2.43 6.83 -15.21
N THR A 500 2.57 6.12 -16.34
CA THR A 500 3.83 6.04 -17.07
C THR A 500 3.68 6.81 -18.38
N VAL A 501 4.45 7.88 -18.55
CA VAL A 501 4.33 8.81 -19.69
C VAL A 501 5.68 9.12 -20.30
N PRO A 502 5.76 9.52 -21.59
CA PRO A 502 7.01 9.97 -22.20
C PRO A 502 7.61 11.16 -21.45
N GLU A 503 8.93 11.26 -21.44
CA GLU A 503 9.64 12.40 -20.85
C GLU A 503 9.15 13.72 -21.45
N GLY A 504 9.04 14.73 -20.59
CA GLY A 504 8.60 16.07 -20.97
C GLY A 504 7.10 16.23 -21.16
N THR A 505 6.32 15.19 -20.84
CA THR A 505 4.86 15.26 -20.77
C THR A 505 4.39 16.24 -19.68
N SER A 506 3.34 17.01 -19.97
CA SER A 506 2.59 17.74 -18.95
C SER A 506 1.30 17.00 -18.60
N LEU A 507 0.94 16.94 -17.32
CA LEU A 507 -0.25 16.25 -16.85
C LEU A 507 -1.19 17.22 -16.14
N VAL A 508 -2.49 17.09 -16.41
CA VAL A 508 -3.56 17.69 -15.60
C VAL A 508 -4.33 16.54 -14.97
N VAL A 509 -4.28 16.43 -13.65
CA VAL A 509 -4.96 15.37 -12.90
C VAL A 509 -6.15 15.98 -12.17
N THR A 510 -7.33 15.40 -12.38
CA THR A 510 -8.57 15.82 -11.75
C THR A 510 -9.17 14.65 -10.98
N GLY A 511 -9.30 14.79 -9.66
CA GLY A 511 -9.89 13.79 -8.78
C GLY A 511 -11.27 14.20 -8.31
N GLU A 512 -12.23 13.28 -8.35
CA GLU A 512 -13.59 13.45 -7.79
C GLU A 512 -13.72 12.55 -6.57
N ALA A 513 -14.08 13.11 -5.41
CA ALA A 513 -14.29 12.39 -4.16
C ALA A 513 -15.78 12.08 -3.90
N ASP A 514 -16.04 11.06 -3.08
CA ASP A 514 -17.39 10.66 -2.65
C ASP A 514 -18.02 11.60 -1.60
N ALA A 515 -17.18 12.33 -0.86
CA ALA A 515 -17.56 13.26 0.19
C ALA A 515 -17.10 14.71 -0.08
N ASP A 516 -17.72 15.66 0.61
CA ASP A 516 -17.35 17.09 0.56
C ASP A 516 -16.02 17.32 1.29
N LEU A 517 -15.03 17.83 0.56
CA LEU A 517 -13.67 18.07 1.03
C LEU A 517 -13.55 19.45 1.68
N ALA A 518 -12.82 19.54 2.78
CA ALA A 518 -12.39 20.77 3.43
C ALA A 518 -11.02 21.23 2.93
N SER A 519 -10.08 20.30 2.77
CA SER A 519 -8.72 20.61 2.31
C SER A 519 -8.11 19.48 1.48
N VAL A 520 -7.20 19.82 0.56
CA VAL A 520 -6.43 18.86 -0.24
C VAL A 520 -4.97 19.31 -0.30
N ARG A 521 -4.04 18.38 -0.10
CA ARG A 521 -2.59 18.66 -0.11
C ARG A 521 -1.80 17.48 -0.66
N ALA A 522 -0.69 17.78 -1.34
CA ALA A 522 0.28 16.77 -1.74
C ALA A 522 1.36 16.63 -0.66
N VAL A 523 1.62 15.40 -0.21
CA VAL A 523 2.63 15.10 0.82
C VAL A 523 3.56 13.99 0.35
N ASN A 524 4.79 13.97 0.88
CA ASN A 524 5.71 12.85 0.68
C ASN A 524 5.36 11.66 1.60
N LYS A 525 6.12 10.56 1.53
CA LYS A 525 5.98 9.40 2.42
C LYS A 525 6.07 9.74 3.93
N ALA A 526 6.73 10.83 4.29
CA ALA A 526 6.86 11.30 5.67
C ALA A 526 5.75 12.28 6.11
N GLY A 527 4.75 12.55 5.26
CA GLY A 527 3.65 13.48 5.55
C GLY A 527 4.03 14.96 5.43
N ILE A 528 5.21 15.27 4.87
CA ILE A 528 5.67 16.64 4.64
C ILE A 528 5.10 17.14 3.33
N LYS A 529 4.54 18.35 3.33
CA LYS A 529 3.97 19.00 2.16
C LYS A 529 5.01 19.16 1.04
N ILE A 530 4.61 18.84 -0.19
CA ILE A 530 5.43 19.03 -1.39
C ILE A 530 4.99 20.32 -2.08
N ASP A 531 5.80 21.37 -2.00
CA ASP A 531 5.45 22.68 -2.60
C ASP A 531 5.43 22.65 -4.13
N ALA A 532 6.11 21.68 -4.76
CA ALA A 532 6.10 21.50 -6.21
C ALA A 532 4.72 21.13 -6.78
N ILE A 533 3.80 20.59 -5.96
CA ILE A 533 2.47 20.17 -6.39
C ILE A 533 1.43 20.82 -5.48
N THR A 534 0.69 21.78 -6.03
CA THR A 534 -0.36 22.51 -5.29
C THR A 534 -1.74 22.12 -5.82
N PRO A 535 -2.40 21.11 -5.23
CA PRO A 535 -3.76 20.77 -5.61
C PRO A 535 -4.72 21.91 -5.23
N LYS A 536 -5.58 22.29 -6.17
CA LYS A 536 -6.62 23.31 -6.01
C LYS A 536 -7.99 22.65 -6.03
N LEU A 537 -8.86 23.01 -5.10
CA LEU A 537 -10.28 22.65 -5.18
C LEU A 537 -10.93 23.45 -6.31
N ILE A 538 -11.61 22.75 -7.23
CA ILE A 538 -12.48 23.36 -8.24
C ILE A 538 -13.89 23.49 -7.67
N ASP A 539 -14.37 22.42 -7.03
CA ASP A 539 -15.68 22.32 -6.39
C ASP A 539 -15.52 21.59 -5.05
N LYS A 540 -16.59 21.51 -4.23
CA LYS A 540 -16.58 20.85 -2.91
C LYS A 540 -16.10 19.41 -2.93
N ARG A 541 -16.16 18.70 -4.07
CA ARG A 541 -15.76 17.30 -4.23
C ARG A 541 -14.64 17.07 -5.23
N THR A 542 -14.22 18.10 -5.96
CA THR A 542 -13.34 17.95 -7.10
C THR A 542 -12.10 18.80 -6.93
N PHE A 543 -10.93 18.20 -7.07
CA PHE A 543 -9.66 18.90 -7.05
C PHE A 543 -8.88 18.66 -8.32
N THR A 544 -8.02 19.61 -8.67
CA THR A 544 -7.10 19.49 -9.80
C THR A 544 -5.68 19.88 -9.40
N PHE A 545 -4.70 19.22 -9.98
CA PHE A 545 -3.31 19.68 -9.95
C PHE A 545 -2.65 19.46 -11.31
N THR A 546 -1.66 20.30 -11.60
CA THR A 546 -0.94 20.29 -12.87
C THR A 546 0.54 20.05 -12.63
N THR A 547 1.14 19.17 -13.43
CA THR A 547 2.59 19.01 -13.50
C THR A 547 3.08 19.38 -14.89
N GLU A 548 4.03 20.30 -14.96
CA GLU A 548 4.62 20.72 -16.23
C GLU A 548 5.94 19.99 -16.46
N ASN A 549 6.11 19.45 -17.67
CA ASN A 549 7.38 18.94 -18.16
C ASN A 549 8.04 17.90 -17.22
N LEU A 550 7.37 16.77 -17.02
CA LEU A 550 7.85 15.70 -16.13
C LEU A 550 9.15 15.09 -16.65
N LYS A 551 10.26 15.31 -15.93
CA LYS A 551 11.60 14.73 -16.23
C LYS A 551 12.06 13.70 -15.20
N GLU A 552 11.68 13.89 -13.95
CA GLU A 552 12.04 12.98 -12.84
C GLU A 552 10.83 12.20 -12.35
N GLU A 553 11.09 11.03 -11.77
CA GLU A 553 10.05 10.23 -11.12
C GLU A 553 9.49 10.96 -9.90
N LEU A 554 8.17 11.19 -9.87
CA LEU A 554 7.49 11.83 -8.75
C LEU A 554 6.62 10.80 -8.02
N SER A 555 6.97 10.54 -6.76
CA SER A 555 6.19 9.70 -5.85
C SER A 555 5.69 10.52 -4.66
N PHE A 556 4.38 10.66 -4.56
CA PHE A 556 3.73 11.44 -3.50
C PHE A 556 2.34 10.88 -3.17
N PHE A 557 1.78 11.32 -2.06
CA PHE A 557 0.41 11.05 -1.67
C PHE A 557 -0.43 12.32 -1.78
N VAL A 558 -1.62 12.21 -2.35
CA VAL A 558 -2.65 13.24 -2.25
C VAL A 558 -3.45 12.93 -0.98
N GLU A 559 -3.33 13.79 0.02
CA GLU A 559 -4.18 13.76 1.20
C GLU A 559 -5.34 14.71 1.00
N TYR A 560 -6.53 14.25 1.34
CA TYR A 560 -7.74 15.04 1.28
C TYR A 560 -8.55 14.82 2.56
N GLU A 561 -9.04 15.92 3.13
CA GLU A 561 -9.73 15.97 4.42
C GLU A 561 -11.19 16.32 4.16
N ASP A 562 -12.12 15.60 4.78
CA ASP A 562 -13.55 15.94 4.71
C ASP A 562 -13.93 17.10 5.65
N GLN A 563 -15.18 17.57 5.57
CA GLN A 563 -15.71 18.62 6.47
C GLN A 563 -15.77 18.21 7.96
N GLU A 564 -15.60 16.92 8.27
CA GLU A 564 -15.65 16.37 9.63
C GLU A 564 -14.25 16.02 10.19
N GLY A 565 -13.18 16.29 9.44
CA GLY A 565 -11.78 16.07 9.84
C GLY A 565 -11.24 14.65 9.59
N VAL A 566 -11.91 13.83 8.76
CA VAL A 566 -11.45 12.50 8.37
C VAL A 566 -10.52 12.60 7.15
N LEU A 567 -9.34 12.00 7.26
CA LEU A 567 -8.32 12.01 6.21
C LEU A 567 -8.43 10.79 5.29
N GLY A 568 -8.52 11.05 3.98
CA GLY A 568 -8.27 10.09 2.92
C GLY A 568 -6.89 10.30 2.30
N ARG A 569 -6.26 9.23 1.83
CA ARG A 569 -4.94 9.26 1.19
C ARG A 569 -4.95 8.45 -0.10
N ARG A 570 -4.37 9.00 -1.16
CA ARG A 570 -4.14 8.27 -2.42
C ARG A 570 -2.68 8.41 -2.86
N GLY A 571 -2.01 7.30 -3.11
CA GLY A 571 -0.66 7.31 -3.68
C GLY A 571 -0.68 7.63 -5.17
N MET A 572 0.26 8.47 -5.60
CA MET A 572 0.49 8.82 -7.00
C MET A 572 1.96 8.53 -7.34
N LEU A 573 2.16 7.75 -8.41
CA LEU A 573 3.47 7.46 -8.95
C LEU A 573 3.50 7.87 -10.42
N LEU A 574 4.17 8.98 -10.71
CA LEU A 574 4.35 9.51 -12.05
C LEU A 574 5.76 9.13 -12.52
N LYS A 575 5.86 8.24 -13.50
CA LYS A 575 7.12 7.75 -14.03
C LYS A 575 7.33 8.25 -15.46
N PRO A 576 8.27 9.17 -15.70
CA PRO A 576 8.67 9.52 -17.07
C PRO A 576 9.52 8.40 -17.67
N ASN A 577 9.27 8.08 -18.94
CA ASN A 577 10.12 7.23 -19.77
C ASN A 577 11.00 8.14 -20.63
N ALA A 578 12.31 8.10 -20.39
CA ALA A 578 13.29 8.81 -21.20
C ALA A 578 13.31 8.27 -22.64
N ASP A 579 13.63 9.16 -23.58
CA ASP A 579 13.86 8.80 -24.98
C ASP A 579 15.18 8.01 -25.06
N GLU A 580 15.12 6.77 -25.56
CA GLU A 580 16.30 5.92 -25.70
C GLU A 580 16.89 6.09 -27.10
N ALA A 581 18.22 6.12 -27.19
CA ALA A 581 18.88 6.23 -28.48
C ALA A 581 18.61 4.98 -29.36
N PRO A 582 18.54 5.12 -30.69
CA PRO A 582 18.12 4.05 -31.59
C PRO A 582 19.15 2.91 -31.61
N ASN A 583 18.71 1.66 -31.78
CA ASN A 583 19.62 0.53 -32.03
C ASN A 583 19.73 0.28 -33.54
N ALA A 584 20.95 0.19 -34.05
CA ALA A 584 21.23 -0.06 -35.45
C ALA A 584 22.30 -1.14 -35.60
N ASP A 585 21.91 -2.29 -36.15
CA ASP A 585 22.80 -3.41 -36.43
C ASP A 585 22.69 -3.76 -37.92
N PHE A 586 23.81 -4.05 -38.57
CA PHE A 586 23.84 -4.45 -39.97
C PHE A 586 25.01 -5.41 -40.22
N GLU A 587 24.95 -6.19 -41.30
CA GLU A 587 25.97 -7.12 -41.73
C GLU A 587 26.04 -7.16 -43.28
N PRO A 588 27.23 -7.37 -43.88
CA PRO A 588 27.36 -7.59 -45.32
C PRO A 588 26.82 -8.98 -45.70
N ASP A 589 26.01 -9.05 -46.74
CA ASP A 589 25.51 -10.32 -47.29
C ASP A 589 26.36 -10.78 -48.50
N ALA A 590 26.42 -12.08 -48.76
CA ALA A 590 26.95 -12.66 -50.01
C ALA A 590 28.35 -12.17 -50.49
N LEU A 591 29.23 -11.73 -49.57
CA LEU A 591 30.61 -11.31 -49.87
C LEU A 591 31.63 -12.21 -49.17
N ARG A 592 32.74 -12.48 -49.84
CA ARG A 592 33.83 -13.30 -49.30
C ARG A 592 34.55 -12.59 -48.16
N ARG A 593 34.67 -13.29 -47.03
CA ARG A 593 35.46 -12.87 -45.87
C ARG A 593 36.83 -13.56 -45.87
N THR A 594 37.89 -12.76 -45.81
CA THR A 594 39.28 -13.21 -45.61
C THR A 594 39.72 -12.95 -44.17
N LYS A 595 40.95 -13.37 -43.79
CA LYS A 595 41.49 -13.16 -42.44
C LYS A 595 41.50 -11.68 -42.03
N ASP A 596 41.69 -10.79 -42.99
CA ASP A 596 41.86 -9.35 -42.73
C ASP A 596 40.56 -8.55 -42.96
N GLY A 597 39.60 -9.06 -43.74
CA GLY A 597 38.30 -8.41 -44.04
C GLY A 597 37.63 -8.90 -45.34
N PHE A 598 36.64 -8.17 -45.85
CA PHE A 598 35.91 -8.50 -47.09
C PHE A 598 36.64 -8.00 -48.33
N MET A 599 36.73 -8.80 -49.40
CA MET A 599 37.36 -8.38 -50.66
C MET A 599 36.32 -8.00 -51.72
N VAL A 600 36.49 -6.83 -52.33
CA VAL A 600 35.53 -6.27 -53.29
C VAL A 600 36.23 -5.49 -54.42
N THR A 601 35.58 -5.36 -55.58
CA THR A 601 36.10 -4.53 -56.68
C THR A 601 35.71 -3.06 -56.51
N PRO A 602 36.39 -2.09 -57.19
CA PRO A 602 36.08 -0.66 -57.04
C PRO A 602 34.69 -0.24 -57.53
N ILE A 603 34.05 -1.07 -58.36
CA ILE A 603 32.71 -0.85 -58.92
C ILE A 603 31.65 -1.77 -58.31
N ALA A 604 31.99 -2.53 -57.27
CA ALA A 604 31.09 -3.49 -56.65
C ALA A 604 29.85 -2.84 -56.02
N ARG A 605 28.76 -3.60 -56.00
CA ARG A 605 27.54 -3.31 -55.24
C ARG A 605 27.59 -4.14 -53.94
N LEU A 606 27.63 -3.45 -52.81
CA LEU A 606 27.71 -4.06 -51.49
C LEU A 606 26.29 -4.27 -50.95
N PRO A 607 25.84 -5.52 -50.77
CA PRO A 607 24.55 -5.78 -50.17
C PRO A 607 24.66 -5.85 -48.65
N PHE A 608 23.66 -5.30 -47.98
CA PHE A 608 23.60 -5.30 -46.51
C PHE A 608 22.27 -5.87 -46.04
N ARG A 609 22.33 -6.59 -44.93
CA ARG A 609 21.17 -7.01 -44.15
C ARG A 609 21.28 -6.39 -42.77
N GLY A 610 20.20 -5.83 -42.26
CA GLY A 610 20.24 -5.17 -40.96
C GLY A 610 18.89 -4.74 -40.44
N ASN A 611 18.89 -4.24 -39.21
CA ASN A 611 17.73 -3.63 -38.58
C ASN A 611 18.11 -2.34 -37.87
N ALA A 612 17.27 -1.34 -38.01
CA ALA A 612 17.28 -0.14 -37.19
C ALA A 612 15.96 -0.10 -36.44
N ASN A 613 16.02 0.08 -35.12
CA ASN A 613 14.86 0.14 -34.25
C ASN A 613 14.98 1.31 -33.28
N ASP A 614 13.86 1.99 -33.07
CA ASP A 614 13.75 3.08 -32.12
C ASP A 614 12.37 3.05 -31.41
N ALA A 615 12.34 3.49 -30.16
CA ALA A 615 11.13 3.53 -29.35
C ALA A 615 10.19 4.67 -29.79
N HIS A 616 10.76 5.80 -30.21
CA HIS A 616 10.06 7.06 -30.44
C HIS A 616 10.07 7.53 -31.91
N GLY A 617 10.87 6.90 -32.77
CA GLY A 617 10.80 6.99 -34.24
C GLY A 617 12.16 7.30 -34.87
N LEU A 618 12.53 6.52 -35.89
CA LEU A 618 13.79 6.67 -36.61
C LEU A 618 13.77 7.95 -37.45
N GLY A 619 14.67 8.89 -37.17
CA GLY A 619 14.85 10.13 -37.90
C GLY A 619 15.50 9.94 -39.27
N ASP A 620 16.71 9.39 -39.30
CA ASP A 620 17.44 9.17 -40.57
C ASP A 620 18.41 7.99 -40.44
N ILE A 621 18.64 7.28 -41.54
CA ILE A 621 19.56 6.15 -41.61
C ILE A 621 20.55 6.42 -42.74
N ARG A 622 21.84 6.38 -42.40
CA ARG A 622 22.93 6.75 -43.30
C ARG A 622 24.05 5.72 -43.25
N TYR A 623 24.65 5.46 -44.40
CA TYR A 623 25.94 4.78 -44.48
C TYR A 623 27.06 5.77 -44.25
N ALA A 624 28.00 5.41 -43.39
CA ALA A 624 29.20 6.19 -43.12
C ALA A 624 30.43 5.34 -43.39
N LEU A 625 31.41 5.93 -44.07
CA LEU A 625 32.63 5.23 -44.46
C LEU A 625 33.86 6.12 -44.43
N THR A 626 35.01 5.49 -44.20
CA THR A 626 36.33 6.10 -44.43
C THR A 626 37.15 5.21 -45.35
N VAL A 627 37.83 5.82 -46.32
CA VAL A 627 38.67 5.11 -47.29
C VAL A 627 40.12 5.55 -47.10
N LYS A 628 41.03 4.59 -46.99
CA LYS A 628 42.47 4.81 -46.94
C LYS A 628 43.18 3.98 -48.01
N LYS A 629 44.14 4.59 -48.71
CA LYS A 629 45.04 3.86 -49.60
C LYS A 629 46.00 3.02 -48.73
N VAL A 630 46.13 1.73 -49.00
CA VAL A 630 46.97 0.81 -48.18
C VAL A 630 48.47 1.15 -48.31
N GLU A 631 48.85 1.93 -49.32
CA GLU A 631 50.24 2.21 -49.69
C GLU A 631 50.92 3.32 -48.88
N SER A 632 50.21 3.99 -47.97
CA SER A 632 50.78 4.99 -47.07
C SER A 632 51.28 4.38 -45.74
N GLU A 633 52.08 3.32 -45.81
CA GLU A 633 52.82 2.79 -44.65
C GLU A 633 54.23 3.38 -44.60
N ASN A 634 54.34 4.63 -44.15
CA ASN A 634 55.43 4.96 -43.24
C ASN A 634 54.91 4.61 -41.84
N LEU A 635 55.43 3.50 -41.29
CA LEU A 635 55.18 3.07 -39.91
C LEU A 635 55.51 4.21 -38.94
N ASN A 636 54.47 4.94 -38.52
CA ASN A 636 54.57 5.88 -37.43
C ASN A 636 54.42 5.09 -36.14
N VAL A 637 55.48 4.99 -35.34
CA VAL A 637 55.58 4.23 -34.08
C VAL A 637 54.46 4.62 -33.08
N LYS A 638 53.81 5.77 -33.27
CA LYS A 638 52.64 6.22 -32.50
C LYS A 638 51.36 5.41 -32.76
N ASP A 639 51.13 4.90 -33.96
CA ASP A 639 49.93 4.11 -34.27
C ASP A 639 50.04 2.67 -33.74
N LEU A 640 51.27 2.19 -33.54
CA LEU A 640 51.53 0.90 -32.87
C LEU A 640 51.23 0.96 -31.36
N PHE A 641 51.28 2.14 -30.75
CA PHE A 641 50.90 2.35 -29.34
C PHE A 641 49.38 2.40 -29.13
N LEU A 642 48.58 2.67 -30.17
CA LEU A 642 47.12 2.57 -30.09
C LEU A 642 46.63 1.12 -30.23
N LEU A 643 47.39 0.26 -30.93
CA LEU A 643 47.07 -1.17 -31.03
C LEU A 643 47.33 -1.96 -29.74
N SER A 644 48.15 -1.46 -28.81
CA SER A 644 48.39 -2.10 -27.51
C SER A 644 47.35 -1.72 -26.44
N ALA A 645 46.40 -0.84 -26.76
CA ALA A 645 45.34 -0.38 -25.84
C ALA A 645 43.96 -1.00 -26.14
N ILE A 646 43.90 -2.12 -26.88
CA ILE A 646 42.69 -2.95 -26.95
C ILE A 646 42.71 -3.92 -25.75
N PRO A 647 41.77 -3.83 -24.78
CA PRO A 647 41.57 -4.91 -23.84
C PRO A 647 41.08 -6.13 -24.62
N GLN A 648 41.93 -7.14 -24.78
CA GLN A 648 41.51 -8.45 -25.26
C GLN A 648 40.61 -9.09 -24.19
N MET A 649 39.29 -8.93 -24.32
CA MET A 649 38.32 -9.70 -23.55
C MET A 649 37.84 -10.89 -24.38
N ILE A 650 38.64 -11.95 -24.38
CA ILE A 650 38.14 -13.34 -24.49
C ILE A 650 38.58 -14.01 -23.19
N GLY A 651 37.60 -14.36 -22.36
CA GLY A 651 37.82 -14.76 -20.98
C GLY A 651 38.60 -16.06 -20.81
N THR A 652 39.49 -16.07 -19.83
CA THR A 652 39.74 -17.18 -18.90
C THR A 652 40.45 -16.62 -17.66
N HIS A 653 40.04 -17.09 -16.48
CA HIS A 653 40.43 -16.58 -15.17
C HIS A 653 41.95 -16.60 -14.91
N GLY A 654 42.49 -15.51 -14.34
CA GLY A 654 43.69 -15.57 -13.50
C GLY A 654 44.68 -14.40 -13.62
N ALA A 655 44.92 -13.75 -12.48
CA ALA A 655 46.06 -12.88 -12.13
C ALA A 655 46.10 -11.44 -12.68
N VAL A 656 45.77 -10.51 -11.78
CA VAL A 656 46.04 -9.08 -11.81
C VAL A 656 47.46 -8.82 -11.25
N LEU A 657 48.05 -7.68 -11.65
CA LEU A 657 49.27 -7.01 -11.16
C LEU A 657 50.59 -7.33 -11.88
N ASN A 658 51.00 -6.41 -12.78
CA ASN A 658 52.19 -5.57 -12.60
C ASN A 658 52.42 -4.70 -13.85
N GLY A 659 52.31 -3.39 -13.72
CA GLY A 659 52.59 -2.45 -14.81
C GLY A 659 52.27 -0.98 -14.51
N VAL A 660 52.46 -0.54 -13.26
CA VAL A 660 52.26 0.87 -12.85
C VAL A 660 53.57 1.41 -12.29
N THR A 661 54.54 1.79 -13.13
CA THR A 661 55.76 2.50 -12.68
C THR A 661 56.49 3.34 -13.75
N PHE A 662 55.83 3.88 -14.78
CA PHE A 662 56.50 4.82 -15.71
C PHE A 662 55.65 6.02 -16.17
N LEU A 663 54.82 6.58 -15.28
CA LEU A 663 54.06 7.83 -15.52
C LEU A 663 54.40 8.92 -14.49
N GLY A 664 55.70 9.13 -14.24
CA GLY A 664 56.17 10.00 -13.16
C GLY A 664 57.34 10.91 -13.52
N ALA A 665 57.38 11.51 -14.71
CA ALA A 665 58.18 12.72 -14.98
C ALA A 665 57.88 13.27 -16.37
N VAL A 666 57.17 14.41 -16.40
CA VAL A 666 57.20 15.54 -17.36
C VAL A 666 55.76 16.06 -17.48
N ILE A 667 55.42 16.96 -16.55
CA ILE A 667 54.33 17.92 -16.71
C ILE A 667 55.00 19.29 -16.76
N PRO A 668 54.76 20.07 -17.82
CA PRO A 668 54.38 21.46 -17.59
C PRO A 668 52.96 21.71 -18.09
N SER A 669 52.19 22.29 -17.17
CA SER A 669 50.88 22.90 -17.37
C SER A 669 50.91 23.95 -18.48
N GLY A 670 49.92 23.90 -19.38
CA GLY A 670 49.71 24.94 -20.38
C GLY A 670 48.69 24.54 -21.43
N LYS A 671 47.41 24.86 -21.17
CA LYS A 671 46.25 24.73 -22.07
C LYS A 671 46.03 23.32 -22.65
N LYS A 672 44.93 22.68 -22.21
CA LYS A 672 44.18 21.74 -23.05
C LYS A 672 43.73 22.50 -24.30
N THR A 673 44.61 22.59 -25.27
CA THR A 673 44.21 22.69 -26.65
C THR A 673 43.75 21.29 -26.95
N GLU A 674 42.44 21.09 -27.05
CA GLU A 674 41.89 19.96 -27.77
C GLU A 674 42.62 19.91 -29.10
N THR A 675 43.60 19.02 -29.21
CA THR A 675 44.18 18.68 -30.48
C THR A 675 43.01 18.08 -31.24
N LYS A 676 42.40 18.88 -32.13
CA LYS A 676 41.55 18.38 -33.20
C LYS A 676 42.33 17.25 -33.83
N GLU A 677 41.96 16.01 -33.51
CA GLU A 677 42.26 14.87 -34.36
C GLU A 677 41.86 15.33 -35.75
N SER A 678 42.83 15.41 -36.67
CA SER A 678 42.56 15.69 -38.07
C SER A 678 41.42 14.78 -38.49
N GLU A 679 40.24 15.36 -38.71
CA GLU A 679 39.05 14.65 -39.16
C GLU A 679 39.47 13.82 -40.37
N LYS A 680 39.53 12.50 -40.20
CA LYS A 680 39.40 11.61 -41.35
C LYS A 680 38.05 11.97 -41.95
N GLU A 681 37.99 12.54 -43.15
CA GLU A 681 36.74 12.95 -43.78
C GLU A 681 35.80 11.73 -43.88
N VAL A 682 34.85 11.63 -42.94
CA VAL A 682 33.82 10.59 -42.95
C VAL A 682 32.83 10.96 -44.05
N LYS A 683 32.77 10.14 -45.10
CA LYS A 683 31.78 10.30 -46.17
C LYS A 683 30.48 9.66 -45.74
N ARG A 684 29.39 10.44 -45.77
CA ARG A 684 28.05 10.00 -45.36
C ARG A 684 27.12 9.94 -46.57
N PHE A 685 26.34 8.87 -46.67
CA PHE A 685 25.40 8.62 -47.75
C PHE A 685 24.03 8.26 -47.17
N SER A 686 22.98 8.96 -47.58
CA SER A 686 21.60 8.66 -47.16
C SER A 686 21.09 7.37 -47.81
N LEU A 687 20.20 6.66 -47.12
CA LEU A 687 19.58 5.42 -47.61
C LEU A 687 18.28 5.71 -48.39
N PRO A 688 18.22 5.49 -49.73
CA PRO A 688 17.01 5.76 -50.52
C PRO A 688 15.78 4.94 -50.13
N SER A 689 15.94 3.67 -49.76
CA SER A 689 14.80 2.82 -49.35
C SER A 689 14.10 3.34 -48.08
N PHE A 690 14.86 3.92 -47.15
CA PHE A 690 14.31 4.55 -45.95
C PHE A 690 13.55 5.84 -46.30
N GLN A 691 14.07 6.66 -47.21
CA GLN A 691 13.38 7.86 -47.69
C GLN A 691 12.05 7.52 -48.37
N LYS A 692 12.02 6.50 -49.24
CA LYS A 692 10.77 6.01 -49.85
C LYS A 692 9.77 5.51 -48.83
N LEU A 693 10.22 4.84 -47.77
CA LEU A 693 9.33 4.39 -46.69
C LEU A 693 8.68 5.58 -45.98
N LEU A 694 9.47 6.61 -45.65
CA LEU A 694 8.97 7.84 -45.03
C LEU A 694 7.94 8.55 -45.92
N GLU A 695 8.19 8.64 -47.22
CA GLU A 695 7.25 9.24 -48.19
C GLU A 695 5.97 8.41 -48.36
N SER A 696 6.09 7.08 -48.30
CA SER A 696 4.95 6.16 -48.46
C SER A 696 4.03 6.10 -47.24
N THR A 697 4.50 6.57 -46.07
CA THR A 697 3.75 6.50 -44.81
C THR A 697 2.77 7.69 -44.71
N PRO A 698 1.45 7.47 -44.85
CA PRO A 698 0.49 8.55 -45.00
C PRO A 698 0.32 9.36 -43.70
N GLY A 699 0.74 10.62 -43.75
CA GLY A 699 0.42 11.63 -42.73
C GLY A 699 1.40 11.73 -41.56
N GLU A 700 2.60 11.15 -41.66
CA GLU A 700 3.72 11.40 -40.75
C GLU A 700 4.42 12.73 -41.08
N ILE A 701 4.63 13.00 -42.37
CA ILE A 701 5.23 14.24 -42.87
C ILE A 701 4.13 15.27 -43.13
N LYS A 702 4.15 16.39 -42.41
CA LYS A 702 3.21 17.51 -42.59
C LYS A 702 3.93 18.85 -42.47
N THR A 703 3.33 19.89 -43.03
CA THR A 703 3.80 21.27 -42.84
C THR A 703 3.54 21.75 -41.42
N LEU A 704 4.42 22.60 -40.87
CA LEU A 704 4.31 23.11 -39.50
C LEU A 704 2.94 23.78 -39.19
N VAL A 705 2.30 24.38 -40.19
CA VAL A 705 0.98 25.01 -40.05
C VAL A 705 -0.12 23.97 -39.79
N ALA A 706 -0.13 22.88 -40.57
CA ALA A 706 -1.09 21.79 -40.40
C ALA A 706 -0.88 21.06 -39.07
N ILE A 707 0.36 20.94 -38.61
CA ILE A 707 0.70 20.35 -37.31
C ILE A 707 0.12 21.21 -36.17
N LYS A 708 0.31 22.54 -36.20
CA LYS A 708 -0.25 23.45 -35.18
C LYS A 708 -1.77 23.41 -35.11
N GLU A 709 -2.45 23.28 -36.25
CA GLU A 709 -3.91 23.14 -36.29
C GLU A 709 -4.38 21.82 -35.64
N GLU A 710 -3.68 20.71 -35.89
CA GLU A 710 -4.01 19.42 -35.26
C GLU A 710 -3.67 19.36 -33.77
N LEU A 711 -2.60 20.02 -33.33
CA LEU A 711 -2.22 20.11 -31.92
C LEU A 711 -3.26 20.85 -31.07
N SER A 712 -4.06 21.71 -31.69
CA SER A 712 -5.16 22.42 -31.01
C SER A 712 -6.34 21.49 -30.66
N LYS A 713 -6.46 20.33 -31.31
CA LYS A 713 -7.53 19.35 -31.09
C LYS A 713 -7.03 18.25 -30.14
N SER A 714 -7.86 17.89 -29.15
CA SER A 714 -7.58 16.70 -28.34
C SER A 714 -7.80 15.43 -29.16
N LYS A 715 -6.99 14.40 -28.91
CA LYS A 715 -7.09 13.10 -29.56
C LYS A 715 -7.28 12.00 -28.53
N LYS A 716 -7.91 10.90 -28.93
CA LYS A 716 -7.92 9.68 -28.12
C LYS A 716 -6.55 9.02 -28.14
N LEU A 717 -6.09 8.51 -27.00
CA LEU A 717 -4.80 7.80 -26.90
C LEU A 717 -4.73 6.57 -27.84
N SER A 718 -5.87 5.93 -28.13
CA SER A 718 -5.99 4.82 -29.08
C SER A 718 -5.75 5.20 -30.54
N GLU A 719 -5.95 6.46 -30.91
CA GLU A 719 -5.80 6.98 -32.27
C GLU A 719 -4.42 7.61 -32.50
N ARG A 720 -3.47 7.36 -31.59
CA ARG A 720 -2.09 7.84 -31.71
C ARG A 720 -1.47 7.29 -33.00
N LYS A 721 -1.08 8.18 -33.91
CA LYS A 721 -0.27 7.82 -35.07
C LYS A 721 1.14 7.50 -34.62
N GLN A 722 1.69 6.36 -35.01
CA GLN A 722 3.06 6.00 -34.70
C GLN A 722 3.96 6.38 -35.88
N THR A 723 5.06 7.07 -35.58
CA THR A 723 6.19 7.29 -36.48
C THR A 723 6.84 5.95 -36.85
N VAL A 724 7.66 5.91 -37.90
CA VAL A 724 8.40 4.70 -38.27
C VAL A 724 9.38 4.32 -37.16
N ARG A 725 9.07 3.25 -36.41
CA ARG A 725 9.88 2.76 -35.28
C ARG A 725 10.90 1.70 -35.67
N SER A 726 10.62 0.94 -36.72
CA SER A 726 11.51 -0.13 -37.17
C SER A 726 11.70 -0.08 -38.67
N PHE A 727 12.93 -0.31 -39.09
CA PHE A 727 13.31 -0.41 -40.48
C PHE A 727 14.23 -1.61 -40.68
N GLN A 728 13.88 -2.47 -41.64
CA GLN A 728 14.70 -3.62 -42.00
C GLN A 728 15.43 -3.35 -43.31
N ILE A 729 16.76 -3.33 -43.25
CA ILE A 729 17.62 -3.24 -44.43
C ILE A 729 17.67 -4.63 -45.06
N GLN A 730 17.23 -4.73 -46.31
CA GLN A 730 17.28 -5.96 -47.09
C GLN A 730 18.13 -5.73 -48.34
N PRO A 731 18.94 -6.73 -48.77
CA PRO A 731 19.67 -6.66 -50.02
C PRO A 731 18.75 -6.40 -51.21
N ASP A 732 19.17 -5.56 -52.14
CA ASP A 732 18.37 -5.28 -53.33
C ASP A 732 18.38 -6.50 -54.28
N THR A 733 17.19 -6.95 -54.71
CA THR A 733 17.06 -7.87 -55.84
C THR A 733 17.06 -7.08 -57.15
N PHE A 734 18.08 -7.26 -57.97
CA PHE A 734 18.19 -6.62 -59.29
C PHE A 734 18.36 -7.65 -60.41
N GLU A 735 17.67 -7.49 -61.53
CA GLU A 735 17.87 -8.31 -62.72
C GLU A 735 18.94 -7.71 -63.64
N LYS A 736 18.90 -6.37 -63.80
CA LYS A 736 19.86 -5.60 -64.58
C LYS A 736 20.85 -4.84 -63.69
N ILE A 737 22.09 -4.74 -64.16
CA ILE A 737 23.21 -4.16 -63.41
C ILE A 737 23.04 -2.64 -63.18
N ASP A 738 22.28 -1.97 -64.04
CA ASP A 738 22.06 -0.52 -64.04
C ASP A 738 20.81 -0.07 -63.26
N GLU A 739 20.11 -0.99 -62.58
CA GLU A 739 18.96 -0.64 -61.75
C GLU A 739 19.38 0.25 -60.56
N GLU A 740 18.52 1.23 -60.24
CA GLU A 740 18.75 2.14 -59.12
C GLU A 740 18.92 1.38 -57.81
N VAL A 741 19.93 1.81 -57.06
CA VAL A 741 20.29 1.23 -55.77
C VAL A 741 19.37 1.78 -54.69
N GLN A 742 18.69 0.91 -53.94
CA GLN A 742 17.77 1.31 -52.88
C GLN A 742 18.37 1.11 -51.48
N SER A 743 18.81 -0.11 -51.17
CA SER A 743 19.39 -0.47 -49.87
C SER A 743 20.87 -0.83 -49.95
N ASP A 744 21.32 -1.34 -51.10
CA ASP A 744 22.74 -1.67 -51.30
C ASP A 744 23.61 -0.41 -51.36
N PHE A 745 24.93 -0.57 -51.32
CA PHE A 745 25.87 0.53 -51.56
C PHE A 745 26.68 0.30 -52.83
N ALA A 746 26.55 1.19 -53.81
CA ALA A 746 27.39 1.15 -55.03
C ALA A 746 28.73 1.86 -54.80
N LEU A 747 29.81 1.09 -54.72
CA LEU A 747 31.18 1.62 -54.55
C LEU A 747 31.63 2.51 -55.70
N GLY A 748 31.06 2.34 -56.90
CA GLY A 748 31.33 3.20 -58.05
C GLY A 748 31.09 4.70 -57.79
N LYS A 749 30.21 5.04 -56.83
CA LYS A 749 29.97 6.43 -56.40
C LYS A 749 31.21 7.10 -55.77
N LEU A 750 32.18 6.32 -55.31
CA LEU A 750 33.41 6.83 -54.70
C LEU A 750 34.50 7.20 -55.73
N GLY A 751 34.31 6.84 -57.01
CA GLY A 751 35.26 7.19 -58.08
C GLY A 751 36.66 6.58 -57.91
N LEU A 752 36.75 5.41 -57.27
CA LEU A 752 38.02 4.77 -56.94
C LEU A 752 38.62 3.94 -58.09
N ALA A 753 37.85 3.69 -59.16
CA ALA A 753 38.29 2.90 -60.31
C ALA A 753 39.25 3.70 -61.20
N VAL A 754 40.36 3.09 -61.63
CA VAL A 754 41.31 3.71 -62.56
C VAL A 754 40.77 3.67 -64.00
N PRO A 755 40.83 4.78 -64.77
CA PRO A 755 40.44 4.80 -66.17
C PRO A 755 41.47 4.02 -67.02
N GLY A 756 41.10 2.81 -67.43
CA GLY A 756 41.96 1.89 -68.19
C GLY A 756 41.42 0.46 -68.32
N GLY A 757 40.29 0.14 -67.69
CA GLY A 757 39.67 -1.19 -67.73
C GLY A 757 40.32 -2.18 -66.77
N SER A 758 39.93 -3.46 -66.84
CA SER A 758 40.40 -4.53 -65.96
C SER A 758 41.91 -4.84 -66.06
N ASN A 759 42.61 -4.30 -67.07
CA ASN A 759 44.05 -4.46 -67.29
C ASN A 759 44.91 -3.33 -66.70
N ALA A 760 44.30 -2.30 -66.12
CA ALA A 760 45.04 -1.19 -65.50
C ALA A 760 45.27 -1.47 -64.00
N TYR A 761 46.46 -1.12 -63.52
CA TYR A 761 46.82 -1.27 -62.11
C TYR A 761 45.84 -0.51 -61.19
N GLN A 762 45.12 -1.24 -60.35
CA GLN A 762 44.17 -0.70 -59.38
C GLN A 762 44.83 -0.64 -57.98
N PRO A 763 45.01 0.55 -57.38
CA PRO A 763 45.55 0.65 -56.04
C PRO A 763 44.64 -0.01 -55.00
N ARG A 764 45.25 -0.64 -53.99
CA ARG A 764 44.51 -1.27 -52.89
C ARG A 764 44.04 -0.23 -51.89
N TYR A 765 42.75 -0.23 -51.59
CA TYR A 765 42.16 0.61 -50.55
C TYR A 765 41.60 -0.24 -49.42
N ARG A 766 41.73 0.28 -48.20
CA ARG A 766 41.06 -0.21 -47.01
C ARG A 766 39.92 0.75 -46.69
N MET A 767 38.71 0.24 -46.67
CA MET A 767 37.50 0.98 -46.32
C MET A 767 36.92 0.47 -45.00
N GLU A 768 36.76 1.37 -44.03
CA GLU A 768 35.93 1.13 -42.84
C GLU A 768 34.50 1.57 -43.15
N PHE A 769 33.52 0.71 -42.92
CA PHE A 769 32.11 0.95 -43.23
C PHE A 769 31.23 0.65 -42.01
N TRP A 770 30.33 1.57 -41.67
CA TRP A 770 29.38 1.42 -40.56
C TRP A 770 28.05 2.10 -40.88
N LEU A 771 27.03 1.74 -40.09
CA LEU A 771 25.69 2.32 -40.18
C LEU A 771 25.53 3.41 -39.12
N GLU A 772 24.94 4.54 -39.49
CA GLU A 772 24.55 5.63 -38.62
C GLU A 772 23.02 5.73 -38.60
N ALA A 773 22.41 5.62 -37.42
CA ALA A 773 20.99 5.86 -37.21
C ALA A 773 20.79 7.07 -36.31
N LEU A 774 19.87 7.94 -36.71
CA LEU A 774 19.46 9.15 -35.98
C LEU A 774 18.02 8.95 -35.53
N ASP A 775 17.69 9.36 -34.32
CA ASP A 775 16.30 9.49 -33.87
C ASP A 775 15.67 10.81 -34.39
N HIS A 776 14.41 11.02 -34.02
CA HIS A 776 13.68 12.25 -34.30
C HIS A 776 13.58 13.19 -33.08
N ASP A 777 14.45 13.07 -32.06
CA ASP A 777 14.37 13.93 -30.88
C ASP A 777 14.76 15.38 -31.22
N VAL A 778 13.84 16.31 -30.95
CA VAL A 778 14.01 17.76 -31.17
C VAL A 778 14.17 18.51 -29.83
N GLU A 779 13.77 17.91 -28.71
CA GLU A 779 13.80 18.53 -27.39
C GLU A 779 15.22 18.59 -26.84
N THR A 780 15.91 17.44 -26.79
CA THR A 780 17.32 17.37 -26.38
C THR A 780 18.30 17.49 -27.55
N GLY A 781 17.80 17.20 -28.76
CA GLY A 781 18.54 17.16 -30.01
C GLY A 781 18.73 15.71 -30.47
N PRO A 782 18.89 15.46 -31.78
CA PRO A 782 18.81 14.09 -32.28
C PRO A 782 20.01 13.27 -31.83
N HIS A 783 19.76 12.11 -31.23
CA HIS A 783 20.80 11.18 -30.82
C HIS A 783 21.28 10.38 -32.03
N LEU A 784 22.59 10.44 -32.27
CA LEU A 784 23.27 9.65 -33.30
C LEU A 784 23.82 8.37 -32.67
N VAL A 785 23.42 7.23 -33.20
CA VAL A 785 24.01 5.92 -32.86
C VAL A 785 24.72 5.34 -34.08
N THR A 786 25.94 4.85 -33.85
CA THR A 786 26.70 4.08 -34.83
C THR A 786 26.54 2.60 -34.57
N SER A 787 26.56 1.77 -35.62
CA SER A 787 26.54 0.31 -35.48
C SER A 787 27.65 -0.21 -34.58
N LYS A 788 27.34 -1.26 -33.81
CA LYS A 788 28.31 -1.91 -32.90
C LYS A 788 29.52 -2.46 -33.64
N GLU A 789 29.29 -3.02 -34.82
CA GLU A 789 30.32 -3.54 -35.69
C GLU A 789 30.67 -2.54 -36.80
N ARG A 790 31.96 -2.46 -37.12
CA ARG A 790 32.48 -1.75 -38.30
C ARG A 790 33.12 -2.77 -39.22
N TYR A 791 32.69 -2.81 -40.47
CA TYR A 791 33.19 -3.79 -41.44
C TYR A 791 34.34 -3.22 -42.24
N MET A 792 35.37 -4.07 -42.40
CA MET A 792 36.56 -3.76 -43.18
C MET A 792 36.41 -4.34 -44.59
N PHE A 793 36.48 -3.47 -45.59
CA PHE A 793 36.50 -3.84 -47.01
C PHE A 793 37.85 -3.51 -47.64
N PHE A 794 38.42 -4.48 -48.35
CA PHE A 794 39.60 -4.34 -49.19
C PHE A 794 39.15 -4.22 -50.63
N ILE A 795 39.36 -3.03 -51.19
CA ILE A 795 39.08 -2.74 -52.58
C ILE A 795 40.32 -3.17 -53.37
N VAL A 796 40.17 -4.18 -54.22
CA VAL A 796 41.24 -4.87 -54.96
C VAL A 796 40.93 -4.90 -56.47
N SER A 797 41.90 -5.27 -57.30
CA SER A 797 41.68 -5.47 -58.74
C SER A 797 40.75 -6.67 -58.97
N GLU A 798 40.09 -6.71 -60.14
CA GLU A 798 39.29 -7.87 -60.55
C GLU A 798 40.14 -9.15 -60.59
N ASN A 799 41.39 -9.05 -61.06
CA ASN A 799 42.32 -10.18 -61.14
C ASN A 799 42.71 -10.72 -59.76
N ASP A 800 42.91 -9.85 -58.76
CA ASP A 800 43.17 -10.24 -57.37
C ASP A 800 41.98 -11.03 -56.77
N LEU A 801 40.75 -10.57 -57.00
CA LEU A 801 39.53 -11.26 -56.56
C LEU A 801 39.40 -12.63 -57.24
N LEU A 802 39.59 -12.68 -58.56
CA LEU A 802 39.52 -13.91 -59.34
C LEU A 802 40.59 -14.93 -58.92
N ALA A 803 41.79 -14.48 -58.56
CA ALA A 803 42.84 -15.36 -58.05
C ALA A 803 42.46 -16.04 -56.72
N GLU A 804 41.72 -15.36 -55.85
CA GLU A 804 41.25 -15.95 -54.60
C GLU A 804 40.08 -16.90 -54.82
N ILE A 805 39.16 -16.57 -55.74
CA ILE A 805 38.06 -17.44 -56.15
C ILE A 805 38.61 -18.72 -56.80
N ALA A 806 39.64 -18.60 -57.65
CA ALA A 806 40.32 -19.72 -58.28
C ALA A 806 40.87 -20.76 -57.28
N ARG A 807 41.44 -20.30 -56.15
CA ARG A 807 41.93 -21.20 -55.09
C ARG A 807 40.79 -21.99 -54.45
N GLU A 808 39.64 -21.35 -54.26
CA GLU A 808 38.46 -22.04 -53.76
C GLU A 808 37.88 -23.01 -54.79
N GLU A 809 37.81 -22.63 -56.07
CA GLU A 809 37.37 -23.51 -57.16
C GLU A 809 38.26 -24.77 -57.27
N GLU A 810 39.59 -24.63 -57.16
CA GLU A 810 40.52 -25.77 -57.15
C GLU A 810 40.26 -26.72 -55.97
N LYS A 811 39.99 -26.17 -54.78
CA LYS A 811 39.60 -26.97 -53.61
C LYS A 811 38.32 -27.75 -53.87
N HIS A 812 37.30 -27.13 -54.47
CA HIS A 812 36.04 -27.81 -54.81
C HIS A 812 36.20 -28.85 -55.91
N LYS A 813 37.06 -28.61 -56.89
CA LYS A 813 37.41 -29.60 -57.93
C LYS A 813 38.02 -30.86 -57.30
N LEU A 814 39.03 -30.69 -56.43
CA LEU A 814 39.65 -31.81 -55.70
C LEU A 814 38.63 -32.60 -54.88
N ALA A 815 37.69 -31.91 -54.23
CA ALA A 815 36.61 -32.54 -53.47
C ALA A 815 35.66 -33.36 -54.38
N LEU A 816 35.33 -32.84 -55.57
CA LEU A 816 34.50 -33.56 -56.55
C LEU A 816 35.24 -34.78 -57.15
N GLU A 817 36.55 -34.67 -57.42
CA GLU A 817 37.39 -35.79 -57.86
C GLU A 817 37.40 -36.92 -56.82
N GLN A 818 37.55 -36.58 -55.53
CA GLN A 818 37.46 -37.55 -54.44
C GLN A 818 36.08 -38.20 -54.35
N ALA A 819 35.01 -37.41 -54.49
CA ALA A 819 33.64 -37.94 -54.50
C ALA A 819 33.43 -38.91 -55.67
N LYS A 820 33.92 -38.57 -56.87
CA LYS A 820 33.88 -39.46 -58.04
C LYS A 820 34.65 -40.76 -57.80
N GLY A 821 35.85 -40.69 -57.22
CA GLY A 821 36.66 -41.88 -56.92
C GLY A 821 35.92 -42.91 -56.06
N GLN A 822 35.15 -42.44 -55.07
CA GLN A 822 34.32 -43.31 -54.23
C GLN A 822 33.09 -43.87 -54.97
N LEU A 823 32.50 -43.09 -55.89
CA LEU A 823 31.41 -43.59 -56.74
C LEU A 823 31.90 -44.65 -57.73
N LEU A 824 33.13 -44.52 -58.25
CA LEU A 824 33.76 -45.53 -59.09
C LEU A 824 33.98 -46.84 -58.32
N GLU A 825 34.38 -46.75 -57.05
CA GLU A 825 34.49 -47.93 -56.18
C GLU A 825 33.13 -48.61 -55.97
N SER A 826 32.06 -47.82 -55.76
CA SER A 826 30.69 -48.34 -55.69
C SER A 826 30.24 -49.01 -56.98
N GLU A 827 30.58 -48.48 -58.16
CA GLU A 827 30.28 -49.12 -59.45
C GLU A 827 31.04 -50.45 -59.60
N SER A 828 32.32 -50.48 -59.21
CA SER A 828 33.13 -51.72 -59.21
C SER A 828 32.51 -52.81 -58.31
N ARG A 829 31.99 -52.43 -57.14
CA ARG A 829 31.27 -53.34 -56.23
C ARG A 829 29.95 -53.86 -56.82
N LEU A 830 29.25 -53.06 -57.63
CA LEU A 830 28.11 -53.55 -58.43
C LEU A 830 28.55 -54.51 -59.54
N GLY A 831 29.71 -54.27 -60.14
CA GLY A 831 30.35 -55.19 -61.08
C GLY A 831 30.58 -56.58 -60.49
N LEU A 832 31.02 -56.66 -59.22
CA LEU A 832 31.15 -57.94 -58.50
C LEU A 832 29.79 -58.65 -58.33
N SER A 833 28.74 -57.91 -58.00
CA SER A 833 27.38 -58.47 -57.89
C SER A 833 26.84 -58.96 -59.25
N SER A 834 27.30 -58.36 -60.35
CA SER A 834 27.01 -58.84 -61.71
C SER A 834 27.69 -60.18 -62.02
N LEU A 835 28.93 -60.36 -61.55
CA LEU A 835 29.66 -61.62 -61.70
C LEU A 835 28.99 -62.72 -60.88
N ASP A 836 28.63 -62.43 -59.63
CA ASP A 836 27.98 -63.39 -58.74
C ASP A 836 26.61 -63.86 -59.27
N LEU A 837 25.80 -62.97 -59.87
CA LEU A 837 24.50 -63.32 -60.49
C LEU A 837 24.62 -64.05 -61.83
N SER A 838 25.81 -64.04 -62.44
CA SER A 838 26.10 -64.75 -63.70
C SER A 838 26.57 -66.20 -63.49
N ALA A 839 26.86 -66.59 -62.25
CA ALA A 839 27.26 -67.95 -61.91
C ALA A 839 26.14 -68.97 -62.19
N ALA A 840 26.50 -70.18 -62.65
CA ALA A 840 25.54 -71.18 -63.12
C ALA A 840 24.63 -71.78 -62.03
N ASN A 841 24.97 -71.65 -60.74
CA ASN A 841 24.22 -72.22 -59.61
C ASN A 841 24.17 -71.26 -58.40
N VAL A 842 23.37 -70.20 -58.49
CA VAL A 842 23.21 -69.22 -57.39
C VAL A 842 22.29 -69.77 -56.30
N LYS A 843 22.74 -69.78 -55.05
CA LYS A 843 21.94 -70.20 -53.87
C LYS A 843 21.31 -68.99 -53.15
N VAL A 844 20.21 -69.20 -52.44
CA VAL A 844 19.50 -68.15 -51.66
C VAL A 844 20.42 -67.46 -50.64
N GLU A 845 21.33 -68.21 -50.00
CA GLU A 845 22.32 -67.69 -49.03
C GLU A 845 23.29 -66.67 -49.63
N GLN A 846 23.51 -66.71 -50.94
CA GLN A 846 24.42 -65.81 -51.65
C GLN A 846 23.77 -64.46 -52.00
N LEU A 847 22.44 -64.33 -51.86
CA LEU A 847 21.72 -63.08 -52.13
C LEU A 847 21.85 -62.07 -50.96
N GLY A 848 22.00 -62.55 -49.72
CA GLY A 848 22.14 -61.70 -48.53
C GLY A 848 23.33 -60.73 -48.57
N PRO A 849 24.56 -61.19 -48.90
CA PRO A 849 25.71 -60.31 -49.10
C PRO A 849 25.51 -59.27 -50.22
N MET A 850 24.75 -59.60 -51.26
CA MET A 850 24.45 -58.64 -52.34
C MET A 850 23.53 -57.51 -51.87
N ILE A 851 22.52 -57.84 -51.06
CA ILE A 851 21.62 -56.85 -50.44
C ILE A 851 22.43 -55.92 -49.54
N ALA A 852 23.33 -56.45 -48.71
CA ALA A 852 24.21 -55.65 -47.87
C ALA A 852 25.13 -54.71 -48.69
N ARG A 853 25.63 -55.16 -49.85
CA ARG A 853 26.39 -54.30 -50.78
C ARG A 853 25.52 -53.20 -51.38
N CYS A 854 24.26 -53.46 -51.72
CA CYS A 854 23.33 -52.43 -52.18
C CYS A 854 23.12 -51.35 -51.12
N ASP A 855 22.90 -51.76 -49.86
CA ASP A 855 22.73 -50.83 -48.74
C ASP A 855 23.96 -49.94 -48.52
N GLU A 856 25.16 -50.49 -48.69
CA GLU A 856 26.41 -49.74 -48.60
C GLU A 856 26.58 -48.75 -49.77
N ILE A 857 26.23 -49.17 -50.99
CA ILE A 857 26.28 -48.33 -52.18
C ILE A 857 25.29 -47.17 -52.07
N ASP A 858 24.06 -47.42 -51.61
CA ASP A 858 23.06 -46.37 -51.40
C ASP A 858 23.51 -45.36 -50.35
N ARG A 859 24.06 -45.80 -49.20
CA ARG A 859 24.64 -44.89 -48.20
C ARG A 859 25.77 -44.05 -48.78
N ASN A 860 26.62 -44.63 -49.63
CA ASN A 860 27.68 -43.88 -50.29
C ASN A 860 27.10 -42.83 -51.26
N LEU A 861 26.10 -43.21 -52.07
CA LEU A 861 25.39 -42.29 -52.98
C LEU A 861 24.77 -41.10 -52.23
N GLU A 862 24.09 -41.33 -51.11
CA GLU A 862 23.51 -40.26 -50.27
C GLU A 862 24.60 -39.31 -49.76
N THR A 863 25.71 -39.86 -49.26
CA THR A 863 26.82 -39.05 -48.76
C THR A 863 27.48 -38.25 -49.89
N ARG A 864 27.66 -38.84 -51.09
CA ARG A 864 28.26 -38.15 -52.23
C ARG A 864 27.32 -37.11 -52.83
N LEU A 865 26.00 -37.32 -52.79
CA LEU A 865 25.01 -36.32 -53.15
C LEU A 865 25.12 -35.10 -52.23
N ALA A 866 25.22 -35.30 -50.91
CA ALA A 866 25.42 -34.21 -49.96
C ALA A 866 26.69 -33.40 -50.28
N ASN A 867 27.83 -34.06 -50.49
CA ASN A 867 29.08 -33.40 -50.87
C ASN A 867 28.97 -32.62 -52.20
N THR A 868 28.23 -33.16 -53.18
CA THR A 868 28.04 -32.49 -54.47
C THR A 868 27.11 -31.27 -54.34
N ASN A 869 26.10 -31.35 -53.47
CA ASN A 869 25.25 -30.21 -53.13
C ASN A 869 26.02 -29.08 -52.44
N GLU A 870 26.93 -29.40 -51.51
CA GLU A 870 27.80 -28.38 -50.89
C GLU A 870 28.64 -27.63 -51.94
N ILE A 871 29.14 -28.35 -52.95
CA ILE A 871 29.87 -27.75 -54.07
C ILE A 871 28.94 -26.88 -54.93
N LEU A 872 27.73 -27.35 -55.23
CA LEU A 872 26.72 -26.58 -55.96
C LEU A 872 26.35 -25.28 -55.23
N GLU A 873 26.19 -25.33 -53.91
CA GLU A 873 25.93 -24.14 -53.08
C GLU A 873 27.11 -23.17 -53.12
N ALA A 874 28.35 -23.68 -53.07
CA ALA A 874 29.55 -22.85 -53.21
C ALA A 874 29.60 -22.13 -54.57
N TYR A 875 29.33 -22.82 -55.68
CA TYR A 875 29.25 -22.18 -57.00
C TYR A 875 28.07 -21.21 -57.13
N THR A 876 26.95 -21.49 -56.46
CA THR A 876 25.82 -20.55 -56.37
C THR A 876 26.24 -19.25 -55.67
N ARG A 877 27.02 -19.36 -54.59
CA ARG A 877 27.61 -18.21 -53.89
C ARG A 877 28.62 -17.47 -54.76
N ILE A 878 29.52 -18.16 -55.46
CA ILE A 878 30.51 -17.55 -56.37
C ILE A 878 29.80 -16.75 -57.49
N LEU A 879 28.74 -17.30 -58.10
CA LEU A 879 27.96 -16.57 -59.10
C LEU A 879 27.31 -15.30 -58.52
N ARG A 880 26.83 -15.34 -57.28
CA ARG A 880 26.35 -14.13 -56.59
C ARG A 880 27.48 -13.13 -56.35
N GLU A 881 28.65 -13.58 -55.90
CA GLU A 881 29.85 -12.75 -55.72
C GLU A 881 30.27 -12.07 -57.04
N PHE A 882 30.25 -12.78 -58.17
CA PHE A 882 30.53 -12.22 -59.50
C PHE A 882 29.55 -11.12 -59.89
N LYS A 883 28.25 -11.33 -59.64
CA LYS A 883 27.21 -10.35 -59.95
C LYS A 883 27.35 -9.08 -59.10
N LEU A 884 27.67 -9.23 -57.81
CA LEU A 884 27.88 -8.11 -56.89
C LEU A 884 29.16 -7.33 -57.21
N ASN A 885 30.26 -8.03 -57.52
CA ASN A 885 31.54 -7.42 -57.87
C ASN A 885 31.62 -6.94 -59.32
N ARG A 886 30.54 -7.08 -60.11
CA ARG A 886 30.47 -6.70 -61.52
C ARG A 886 31.64 -7.26 -62.35
N VAL A 887 31.97 -8.52 -62.10
CA VAL A 887 32.95 -9.29 -62.87
C VAL A 887 32.46 -9.45 -64.30
N ASP A 888 33.38 -9.59 -65.26
CA ASP A 888 33.07 -9.73 -66.68
C ASP A 888 31.93 -10.73 -66.99
N ALA A 889 30.99 -10.31 -67.85
CA ALA A 889 29.76 -11.02 -68.13
C ALA A 889 29.97 -12.34 -68.88
N GLU A 890 31.04 -12.47 -69.68
CA GLU A 890 31.36 -13.71 -70.38
C GLU A 890 31.83 -14.78 -69.40
N ARG A 891 32.64 -14.39 -68.39
CA ARG A 891 33.10 -15.30 -67.34
C ARG A 891 31.95 -15.81 -66.49
N TYR A 892 31.03 -14.92 -66.10
CA TYR A 892 29.83 -15.30 -65.35
C TYR A 892 29.03 -16.38 -66.08
N LYS A 893 28.68 -16.15 -67.35
CA LYS A 893 27.93 -17.11 -68.17
C LYS A 893 28.67 -18.42 -68.32
N ARG A 894 29.99 -18.38 -68.54
CA ARG A 894 30.80 -19.59 -68.68
C ARG A 894 30.72 -20.46 -67.44
N VAL A 895 30.95 -19.91 -66.24
CA VAL A 895 30.88 -20.68 -64.98
C VAL A 895 29.45 -21.20 -64.72
N GLN A 896 28.44 -20.38 -65.03
CA GLN A 896 27.04 -20.77 -64.89
C GLN A 896 26.69 -21.97 -65.79
N ASP A 897 26.99 -21.89 -67.08
CA ASP A 897 26.56 -22.86 -68.07
C ASP A 897 27.41 -24.14 -68.07
N THR A 898 28.71 -24.05 -67.77
CA THR A 898 29.62 -25.21 -67.86
C THR A 898 29.81 -25.95 -66.54
N ILE A 899 29.59 -25.30 -65.39
CA ILE A 899 29.78 -25.91 -64.07
C ILE A 899 28.46 -25.96 -63.28
N HIS A 900 27.87 -24.79 -63.01
CA HIS A 900 26.77 -24.69 -62.04
C HIS A 900 25.50 -25.43 -62.48
N GLU A 901 24.99 -25.15 -63.69
CA GLU A 901 23.77 -25.82 -64.20
C GLU A 901 23.97 -27.33 -64.42
N PRO A 902 25.11 -27.81 -64.97
CA PRO A 902 25.42 -29.23 -64.99
C PRO A 902 25.47 -29.90 -63.61
N LEU A 903 26.11 -29.27 -62.61
CA LEU A 903 26.11 -29.77 -61.22
C LEU A 903 24.71 -29.83 -60.63
N ARG A 904 23.89 -28.82 -60.91
CA ARG A 904 22.49 -28.77 -60.51
C ARG A 904 21.67 -29.90 -61.13
N LYS A 905 21.91 -30.21 -62.41
CA LYS A 905 21.29 -31.37 -63.06
C LYS A 905 21.74 -32.70 -62.45
N ILE A 906 23.03 -32.85 -62.16
CA ILE A 906 23.59 -34.07 -61.54
C ILE A 906 22.92 -34.33 -60.17
N THR A 907 22.82 -33.29 -59.34
CA THR A 907 22.26 -33.38 -57.99
C THR A 907 20.74 -33.61 -57.99
N LEU A 908 19.99 -32.92 -58.84
CA LEU A 908 18.52 -33.03 -58.88
C LEU A 908 18.00 -34.25 -59.66
N VAL A 909 18.76 -34.74 -60.65
CA VAL A 909 18.29 -35.76 -61.59
C VAL A 909 19.11 -37.06 -61.50
N GLU A 910 20.42 -36.99 -61.74
CA GLU A 910 21.26 -38.18 -61.95
C GLU A 910 21.48 -38.99 -60.66
N PHE A 911 21.77 -38.32 -59.53
CA PHE A 911 21.91 -38.98 -58.23
C PHE A 911 20.60 -39.66 -57.76
N PRO A 912 19.44 -38.97 -57.74
CA PRO A 912 18.16 -39.61 -57.39
C PRO A 912 17.74 -40.71 -58.37
N ALA A 913 18.09 -40.61 -59.66
CA ALA A 913 17.83 -41.69 -60.62
C ALA A 913 18.68 -42.93 -60.32
N THR A 914 19.95 -42.74 -59.97
CA THR A 914 20.87 -43.84 -59.63
C THR A 914 20.48 -44.54 -58.33
N SER A 915 20.16 -43.78 -57.28
CA SER A 915 19.69 -44.36 -56.00
C SER A 915 18.38 -45.15 -56.17
N ARG A 916 17.42 -44.64 -56.96
CA ARG A 916 16.18 -45.39 -57.27
C ARG A 916 16.47 -46.71 -58.00
N ALA A 917 17.42 -46.73 -58.92
CA ALA A 917 17.79 -47.95 -59.63
C ALA A 917 18.40 -49.00 -58.68
N ILE A 918 19.26 -48.59 -57.74
CA ILE A 918 19.84 -49.48 -56.73
C ILE A 918 18.78 -50.00 -55.75
N ASP A 919 17.85 -49.17 -55.31
CA ASP A 919 16.73 -49.60 -54.48
C ASP A 919 15.81 -50.60 -55.23
N PHE A 920 15.57 -50.39 -56.53
CA PHE A 920 14.87 -51.39 -57.35
C PHE A 920 15.66 -52.72 -57.46
N PHE A 921 16.98 -52.66 -57.61
CA PHE A 921 17.83 -53.85 -57.61
C PHE A 921 17.80 -54.58 -56.25
N ARG A 922 17.89 -53.83 -55.15
CA ARG A 922 17.75 -54.36 -53.79
C ARG A 922 16.39 -55.03 -53.57
N LYS A 923 15.30 -54.39 -54.00
CA LYS A 923 13.93 -54.96 -53.92
C LYS A 923 13.76 -56.21 -54.78
N ALA A 924 14.35 -56.23 -55.98
CA ALA A 924 14.37 -57.42 -56.82
C ALA A 924 15.14 -58.57 -56.14
N LEU A 925 16.26 -58.25 -55.49
CA LEU A 925 17.05 -59.20 -54.71
C LEU A 925 16.34 -59.68 -53.45
N ASP A 926 15.43 -58.93 -52.83
CA ASP A 926 14.74 -59.29 -51.58
C ASP A 926 13.32 -59.89 -51.78
N ASN A 927 12.82 -59.90 -53.02
CA ASN A 927 11.45 -60.33 -53.29
C ASN A 927 11.22 -61.84 -53.05
N SER A 928 10.71 -62.17 -51.88
CA SER A 928 10.40 -63.54 -51.43
C SER A 928 9.15 -64.15 -52.07
N SER A 929 8.35 -63.35 -52.81
CA SER A 929 7.12 -63.82 -53.47
C SER A 929 7.37 -64.55 -54.80
N LEU A 930 8.57 -64.45 -55.37
CA LEU A 930 8.96 -65.06 -56.65
C LEU A 930 9.78 -66.34 -56.45
N THR A 931 9.71 -67.26 -57.42
CA THR A 931 10.62 -68.42 -57.47
C THR A 931 12.05 -67.96 -57.71
N LEU A 932 13.04 -68.74 -57.23
CA LEU A 932 14.45 -68.37 -57.27
C LEU A 932 14.92 -67.96 -58.68
N ASP A 933 14.53 -68.70 -59.72
CA ASP A 933 14.90 -68.40 -61.12
C ASP A 933 14.31 -67.06 -61.61
N LYS A 934 13.04 -66.77 -61.26
CA LYS A 934 12.38 -65.51 -61.63
C LYS A 934 12.96 -64.31 -60.85
N ARG A 935 13.36 -64.54 -59.60
CA ARG A 935 14.03 -63.54 -58.74
C ARG A 935 15.41 -63.18 -59.29
N ILE A 936 16.19 -64.17 -59.74
CA ILE A 936 17.50 -63.95 -60.37
C ILE A 936 17.34 -63.16 -61.67
N GLU A 937 16.38 -63.52 -62.51
CA GLU A 937 16.16 -62.81 -63.79
C GLU A 937 15.72 -61.35 -63.58
N ALA A 938 14.79 -61.10 -62.67
CA ALA A 938 14.41 -59.73 -62.28
C ALA A 938 15.59 -58.94 -61.70
N SER A 939 16.43 -59.59 -60.90
CA SER A 939 17.63 -58.97 -60.32
C SER A 939 18.68 -58.63 -61.37
N ARG A 940 18.83 -59.44 -62.43
CA ARG A 940 19.74 -59.16 -63.56
C ARG A 940 19.32 -57.93 -64.35
N ILE A 941 18.02 -57.80 -64.63
CA ILE A 941 17.46 -56.64 -65.35
C ILE A 941 17.66 -55.36 -64.52
N ALA A 942 17.30 -55.40 -63.25
CA ALA A 942 17.46 -54.26 -62.34
C ALA A 942 18.94 -53.89 -62.11
N LEU A 943 19.85 -54.88 -62.10
CA LEU A 943 21.28 -54.63 -62.03
C LEU A 943 21.84 -53.97 -63.29
N ALA A 944 21.41 -54.42 -64.48
CA ALA A 944 21.83 -53.82 -65.74
C ALA A 944 21.39 -52.35 -65.83
N GLU A 945 20.17 -52.04 -65.38
CA GLU A 945 19.68 -50.66 -65.27
C GLU A 945 20.49 -49.84 -64.27
N SER A 946 20.75 -50.39 -63.08
CA SER A 946 21.58 -49.74 -62.04
C SER A 946 22.97 -49.37 -62.54
N ARG A 947 23.65 -50.28 -63.25
CA ARG A 947 24.97 -50.00 -63.85
C ARG A 947 24.90 -48.96 -64.96
N SER A 948 23.83 -48.97 -65.76
CA SER A 948 23.62 -47.94 -66.79
C SER A 948 23.47 -46.55 -66.17
N GLN A 949 22.69 -46.41 -65.09
CA GLN A 949 22.53 -45.14 -64.38
C GLN A 949 23.82 -44.69 -63.69
N PHE A 950 24.55 -45.61 -63.03
CA PHE A 950 25.87 -45.31 -62.44
C PHE A 950 26.86 -44.77 -63.48
N LYS A 951 26.89 -45.36 -64.68
CA LYS A 951 27.74 -44.89 -65.77
C LYS A 951 27.36 -43.49 -66.25
N LYS A 952 26.06 -43.18 -66.35
CA LYS A 952 25.57 -41.83 -66.69
C LYS A 952 25.96 -40.80 -65.63
N LEU A 953 25.79 -41.14 -64.35
CA LEU A 953 26.20 -40.29 -63.23
C LEU A 953 27.70 -39.99 -63.26
N LEU A 954 28.54 -41.03 -63.42
CA LEU A 954 29.99 -40.87 -63.51
C LEU A 954 30.41 -40.03 -64.73
N GLN A 955 29.77 -40.25 -65.89
CA GLN A 955 30.03 -39.46 -67.09
C GLN A 955 29.65 -37.99 -66.90
N ALA A 956 28.49 -37.70 -66.30
CA ALA A 956 28.06 -36.32 -66.05
C ALA A 956 29.03 -35.60 -65.08
N ILE A 957 29.50 -36.29 -64.04
CA ILE A 957 30.53 -35.76 -63.12
C ILE A 957 31.86 -35.52 -63.87
N ASP A 958 32.23 -36.41 -64.80
CA ASP A 958 33.43 -36.25 -65.62
C ASP A 958 33.39 -35.04 -66.54
N GLU A 959 32.24 -34.78 -67.17
CA GLU A 959 32.04 -33.60 -68.02
C GLU A 959 32.22 -32.31 -67.21
N VAL A 960 31.71 -32.27 -65.98
CA VAL A 960 31.92 -31.13 -65.06
C VAL A 960 33.37 -31.00 -64.62
N LEU A 961 34.02 -32.11 -64.25
CA LEU A 961 35.44 -32.09 -63.84
C LEU A 961 36.36 -31.65 -64.98
N ALA A 962 36.06 -32.03 -66.21
CA ALA A 962 36.77 -31.54 -67.40
C ALA A 962 36.58 -30.03 -67.59
N ALA A 963 35.34 -29.53 -67.45
CA ALA A 963 35.05 -28.10 -67.50
C ALA A 963 35.80 -27.33 -66.39
N MET A 964 35.76 -27.82 -65.15
CA MET A 964 36.55 -27.29 -64.03
C MET A 964 38.06 -27.31 -64.33
N GLY A 965 38.56 -28.36 -64.98
CA GLY A 965 39.95 -28.47 -65.43
C GLY A 965 40.37 -27.33 -66.35
N THR A 966 39.61 -27.09 -67.42
CA THR A 966 39.90 -25.99 -68.35
C THR A 966 39.89 -24.63 -67.68
N LEU A 967 38.97 -24.41 -66.73
CA LEU A 967 38.88 -23.17 -65.96
C LEU A 967 40.02 -23.04 -64.96
N THR A 968 40.47 -24.12 -64.32
CA THR A 968 41.66 -24.09 -63.44
C THR A 968 42.92 -23.68 -64.20
N ASP A 969 43.08 -24.06 -65.46
CA ASP A 969 44.23 -23.64 -66.26
C ASP A 969 44.14 -22.17 -66.69
N ILE A 970 42.94 -21.67 -67.01
CA ILE A 970 42.70 -20.23 -67.21
C ILE A 970 42.98 -19.45 -65.92
N ASN A 971 42.59 -19.98 -64.77
CA ASN A 971 42.80 -19.34 -63.48
C ASN A 971 44.28 -19.32 -63.08
N LYS A 972 45.07 -20.34 -63.44
CA LYS A 972 46.54 -20.31 -63.30
C LYS A 972 47.14 -19.18 -64.15
N LEU A 973 46.61 -18.92 -65.34
CA LEU A 973 47.01 -17.76 -66.15
C LEU A 973 46.61 -16.44 -65.46
N VAL A 974 45.46 -16.35 -64.80
CA VAL A 974 45.06 -15.18 -64.00
C VAL A 974 46.03 -14.97 -62.81
N ALA A 975 46.48 -16.04 -62.16
CA ALA A 975 47.50 -15.95 -61.12
C ALA A 975 48.86 -15.45 -61.66
N MET A 976 49.24 -15.86 -62.89
CA MET A 976 50.42 -15.31 -63.57
C MET A 976 50.24 -13.83 -63.92
N LEU A 977 49.06 -13.43 -64.40
CA LEU A 977 48.74 -12.02 -64.63
C LEU A 977 48.85 -11.19 -63.35
N ARG A 978 48.38 -11.72 -62.22
CA ARG A 978 48.56 -11.07 -60.91
C ARG A 978 50.05 -10.87 -60.56
N THR A 979 50.91 -11.86 -60.82
CA THR A 979 52.35 -11.68 -60.58
C THR A 979 52.96 -10.59 -61.48
N ILE A 980 52.48 -10.48 -62.72
CA ILE A 980 52.88 -9.42 -63.65
C ILE A 980 52.36 -8.06 -63.14
N GLU A 981 51.11 -7.95 -62.69
CA GLU A 981 50.58 -6.73 -62.06
C GLU A 981 51.36 -6.34 -60.81
N GLU A 982 51.78 -7.30 -59.97
CA GLU A 982 52.62 -7.04 -58.80
C GLU A 982 54.01 -6.50 -59.19
N GLU A 983 54.55 -6.92 -60.34
CA GLU A 983 55.79 -6.37 -60.91
C GLU A 983 55.58 -4.98 -61.52
N GLU A 984 54.51 -4.78 -62.29
CA GLU A 984 54.11 -3.47 -62.81
C GLU A 984 53.86 -2.46 -61.68
N ARG A 985 53.26 -2.90 -60.57
CA ARG A 985 53.11 -2.11 -59.34
C ARG A 985 54.44 -1.68 -58.78
N LYS A 986 55.40 -2.61 -58.63
CA LYS A 986 56.75 -2.26 -58.14
C LYS A 986 57.43 -1.25 -59.05
N GLN A 987 57.21 -1.36 -60.37
CA GLN A 987 57.70 -0.38 -61.34
C GLN A 987 56.99 0.97 -61.21
N PHE A 988 55.66 0.99 -61.06
CA PHE A 988 54.88 2.20 -60.86
C PHE A 988 55.28 2.93 -59.57
N ASP A 989 55.41 2.22 -58.45
CA ASP A 989 55.88 2.76 -57.17
C ASP A 989 57.30 3.33 -57.29
N LEU A 990 58.18 2.68 -58.06
CA LEU A 990 59.52 3.18 -58.35
C LEU A 990 59.45 4.49 -59.16
N VAL A 991 58.61 4.53 -60.21
CA VAL A 991 58.39 5.74 -61.03
C VAL A 991 57.81 6.87 -60.20
N GLN A 992 56.84 6.60 -59.32
CA GLN A 992 56.24 7.60 -58.44
C GLN A 992 57.28 8.13 -57.44
N LYS A 993 58.07 7.26 -56.81
CA LYS A 993 59.18 7.67 -55.92
C LYS A 993 60.22 8.51 -56.66
N ILE A 994 60.61 8.11 -57.87
CA ILE A 994 61.52 8.88 -58.73
C ILE A 994 60.90 10.24 -59.06
N HIS A 995 59.60 10.29 -59.38
CA HIS A 995 58.88 11.53 -59.66
C HIS A 995 58.82 12.45 -58.44
N GLU A 996 58.46 11.94 -57.27
CA GLU A 996 58.45 12.68 -56.01
C GLU A 996 59.85 13.18 -55.64
N GLU A 997 60.90 12.37 -55.87
CA GLU A 997 62.28 12.76 -55.64
C GLU A 997 62.75 13.83 -56.65
N LEU A 998 62.33 13.76 -57.91
CA LEU A 998 62.56 14.79 -58.93
C LEU A 998 61.79 16.08 -58.64
N VAL A 999 60.54 15.99 -58.20
CA VAL A 999 59.74 17.15 -57.79
C VAL A 999 60.36 17.79 -56.55
N ARG A 1000 60.80 16.98 -55.59
CA ARG A 1000 61.51 17.47 -54.40
C ARG A 1000 62.86 18.09 -54.77
N LYS A 1001 63.65 17.49 -55.65
CA LYS A 1001 64.91 18.06 -56.16
C LYS A 1001 64.68 19.36 -56.93
N THR A 1002 63.67 19.41 -57.79
CA THR A 1002 63.34 20.65 -58.52
C THR A 1002 62.80 21.74 -57.59
N LEU A 1003 62.06 21.40 -56.52
CA LEU A 1003 61.68 22.34 -55.46
C LEU A 1003 62.89 22.78 -54.62
N GLU A 1004 63.81 21.87 -54.27
CA GLU A 1004 65.04 22.19 -53.53
C GLU A 1004 66.00 23.05 -54.37
N ASP A 1005 66.13 22.79 -55.67
CA ASP A 1005 66.91 23.58 -56.64
C ASP A 1005 66.26 24.95 -56.89
N ALA A 1006 64.93 25.03 -56.93
CA ALA A 1006 64.21 26.30 -57.02
C ALA A 1006 64.28 27.14 -55.73
N LEU A 1007 64.42 26.49 -54.57
CA LEU A 1007 64.53 27.16 -53.27
C LEU A 1007 65.99 27.56 -52.93
N ASN A 1008 67.01 27.00 -53.59
CA ASN A 1008 68.42 27.36 -53.42
C ASN A 1008 69.11 27.67 -54.78
N PRO A 1009 68.90 28.86 -55.36
CA PRO A 1009 69.43 29.21 -56.69
C PRO A 1009 70.94 29.56 -56.72
N GLY A 1010 71.77 28.97 -55.85
CA GLY A 1010 73.16 29.43 -55.61
C GLY A 1010 74.19 28.36 -55.27
N LYS A 1011 74.07 27.15 -55.82
CA LYS A 1011 75.17 26.18 -55.90
C LYS A 1011 75.41 25.74 -57.33
#